data_AF-A0A6L3ESE0-F1
#
_entry.id   AF-A0A6L3ESE0-F1
#
_cell.length_a   1.000
_cell.length_b   1.000
_cell.length_c   1.000
_cell.angle_alpha   90.00
_cell.angle_beta   90.00
_cell.angle_gamma   90.00
#
_symmetry.space_group_name_H-M   'P 1'
#
loop_
_entity.id
_entity.type
_entity.pdbx_description
1 polymer ?
#
loop_
_entity_poly.entity_id
_entity_poly.type
_entity_poly.pdbx_seq_one_letter_code
_entity_poly.pdbx_strand_id
1 'polypeptide(L)'
;MSESKSSGRRKRTPDPPPPTFDEKLINGLIPWRTELFGLGLFLIGIFTVIALPDWVDMGALSTWASFMREGFGWGAYPLFLSLAATGVHLMLNKVKRPYHIEPSQIIGIEMMLLAALPLTYQITNATRLDTYEGRGGGLFGWALSQPLIDFLGPLLTGLLFIGFFAWGLTLVLRITMDDVQIGLLALSERLQQWAIDIAPKPQITTAAQQTEIEEVLPPEQLPDEIVPAIDIDLAPEHDAHSSTYRSKKLPPIDLLEESGIIGISDEEIDAKKQIIEETLADFGLPAQVTQIKRGPAVTQFGVMPGYIERPGPDGEMKQHKVRVNQIAALQRDLALALAVQRLRVQAPVPGQGVVGIEVPNDEVALVRLKSIIQSQAYRKLKSPLAVGLGRDVSGAPIPVDLAKLPHLLIAGTTGSGKSICINSLITCLVFNNTPDKLNLVMIDPKKVEFIRFNGMPHLIGNVEVDADRAVGVLRWLTAEMDRRYEMFTQVNARNLNGYNRKVAKHKTLKKMPYIAVFIDELADLMHIYPGDVERTLCRLAQMARATGIHLVVATQRPSTDVITGLIKANFPARLSFSVASGIDSRVILDSVGAEQLLGKGDSLFLSPDASGAMRNQGVFISDTEVERITKFWHEHPDEYETIPCPWDSLIAKHALLDETDSLLETAIDLAQKQDFLSTSFLQRRLRVGYPRAARIMEHLFEMGLVEDPKTGGKTRKTYVDEAEEDPLKRIIDERHEPGES
;
A
#
# COMPACT_ATOMS: atom_id res chain seq x y z
N MET A 1 32.11 56.72 65.71
CA MET A 1 30.65 56.50 65.83
C MET A 1 30.30 55.20 65.11
N SER A 2 29.34 54.49 65.69
CA SER A 2 29.05 53.04 65.61
C SER A 2 28.71 52.45 64.24
N GLU A 3 29.13 51.19 64.06
CA GLU A 3 28.56 50.21 63.13
C GLU A 3 27.07 49.94 63.41
N SER A 4 26.31 49.59 62.37
CA SER A 4 25.20 48.64 62.49
C SER A 4 24.91 47.98 61.14
N LYS A 5 25.28 46.70 61.02
CA LYS A 5 24.69 45.75 60.08
C LYS A 5 23.32 45.36 60.62
N SER A 6 22.27 45.39 59.79
CA SER A 6 21.05 44.61 60.08
C SER A 6 20.58 43.86 58.82
N SER A 7 20.47 42.55 59.00
CA SER A 7 20.06 41.55 58.02
C SER A 7 18.54 41.48 57.92
N GLY A 8 17.97 41.70 56.73
CA GLY A 8 16.56 41.47 56.46
C GLY A 8 16.22 39.98 56.34
N ARG A 9 15.65 39.39 57.39
CA ARG A 9 14.99 38.07 57.37
C ARG A 9 13.67 38.17 56.58
N ARG A 10 13.53 37.48 55.44
CA ARG A 10 12.23 37.20 54.80
C ARG A 10 11.45 36.19 55.66
N LYS A 11 10.29 36.60 56.19
CA LYS A 11 9.33 35.73 56.87
C LYS A 11 8.70 34.77 55.86
N ARG A 12 8.78 33.45 56.11
CA ARG A 12 8.02 32.42 55.39
C ARG A 12 6.53 32.57 55.73
N THR A 13 5.67 32.60 54.72
CA THR A 13 4.22 32.43 54.87
C THR A 13 3.93 31.00 55.36
N PRO A 14 3.02 30.80 56.32
CA PRO A 14 2.63 29.46 56.75
C PRO A 14 1.91 28.71 55.63
N ASP A 15 2.21 27.41 55.49
CA ASP A 15 1.58 26.53 54.50
C ASP A 15 0.06 26.47 54.73
N PRO A 16 -0.74 26.39 53.65
CA PRO A 16 -2.19 26.26 53.77
C PRO A 16 -2.57 24.97 54.54
N PRO A 17 -3.67 24.98 55.31
CA PRO A 17 -4.13 23.81 56.04
C PRO A 17 -4.40 22.63 55.09
N PRO A 18 -4.20 21.38 55.54
CA PRO A 18 -4.43 20.21 54.70
C PRO A 18 -5.89 20.16 54.23
N PRO A 19 -6.14 19.77 52.97
CA PRO A 19 -7.49 19.77 52.42
C PRO A 19 -8.41 18.85 53.22
N THR A 20 -9.63 19.34 53.46
CA THR A 20 -10.70 18.59 54.15
C THR A 20 -11.07 17.31 53.38
N PHE A 21 -11.75 16.37 54.04
CA PHE A 21 -12.17 15.12 53.39
C PHE A 21 -13.00 15.39 52.12
N ASP A 22 -13.89 16.37 52.18
CA ASP A 22 -14.72 16.79 51.05
C ASP A 22 -13.86 17.41 49.93
N GLU A 23 -12.86 18.22 50.25
CA GLU A 23 -11.92 18.75 49.25
C GLU A 23 -11.04 17.65 48.62
N LYS A 24 -10.62 16.64 49.39
CA LYS A 24 -9.90 15.48 48.85
C LYS A 24 -10.79 14.62 47.96
N LEU A 25 -12.05 14.44 48.32
CA LEU A 25 -13.02 13.69 47.54
C LEU A 25 -13.34 14.43 46.22
N ILE A 26 -13.64 15.73 46.31
CA ILE A 26 -13.94 16.57 45.14
C ILE A 26 -12.72 16.65 44.21
N ASN A 27 -11.53 16.93 44.75
CA ASN A 27 -10.30 16.97 43.95
C ASN A 27 -9.92 15.58 43.38
N GLY A 28 -10.31 14.49 44.04
CA GLY A 28 -10.15 13.13 43.52
C GLY A 28 -11.14 12.76 42.41
N LEU A 29 -12.35 13.33 42.41
CA LEU A 29 -13.40 13.07 41.41
C LEU A 29 -13.33 14.00 40.19
N ILE A 30 -12.78 15.21 40.32
CA ILE A 30 -12.63 16.18 39.21
C ILE A 30 -11.95 15.56 37.96
N PRO A 31 -10.85 14.78 38.09
CA PRO A 31 -10.22 14.12 36.94
C PRO A 31 -11.09 13.06 36.26
N TRP A 32 -12.14 12.57 36.94
CA TRP A 32 -13.06 11.53 36.49
C TRP A 32 -14.45 12.08 36.13
N ARG A 33 -14.64 13.41 36.15
CA ARG A 33 -15.95 14.06 35.93
C ARG A 33 -16.62 13.59 34.64
N THR A 34 -15.87 13.48 33.55
CA THR A 34 -16.40 13.04 32.24
C THR A 34 -16.77 11.55 32.23
N GLU A 35 -16.01 10.71 32.94
CA GLU A 35 -16.28 9.27 33.03
C GLU A 35 -17.47 8.99 33.94
N LEU A 36 -17.63 9.73 35.04
CA LEU A 36 -18.79 9.68 35.93
C LEU A 36 -20.06 10.17 35.24
N PHE A 37 -19.95 11.23 34.44
CA PHE A 37 -21.04 11.71 33.60
C PHE A 37 -21.42 10.69 32.51
N GLY A 38 -20.42 10.09 31.84
CA GLY A 38 -20.60 9.02 30.87
C GLY A 38 -21.25 7.76 31.48
N LEU A 39 -20.85 7.38 32.69
CA LEU A 39 -21.45 6.29 33.45
C LEU A 39 -22.92 6.58 33.76
N GLY A 40 -23.25 7.81 34.17
CA GLY A 40 -24.64 8.23 34.38
C GLY A 40 -25.49 8.10 33.11
N LEU A 41 -25.00 8.59 31.97
CA LEU A 41 -25.70 8.47 30.69
C LEU A 41 -25.87 7.02 30.25
N PHE A 42 -24.84 6.19 30.43
CA PHE A 42 -24.91 4.77 30.11
C PHE A 42 -25.98 4.06 30.95
N LEU A 43 -25.98 4.28 32.27
CA LEU A 43 -26.96 3.66 33.17
C LEU A 43 -28.39 4.12 32.83
N ILE A 44 -28.61 5.42 32.62
CA ILE A 44 -29.93 5.94 32.22
C ILE A 44 -30.39 5.32 30.89
N GLY A 45 -29.50 5.28 29.89
CA GLY A 45 -29.80 4.70 28.58
C GLY A 45 -30.16 3.21 28.68
N ILE A 46 -29.31 2.40 29.30
CA ILE A 46 -29.49 0.94 29.35
C ILE A 46 -30.68 0.53 30.21
N PHE A 47 -30.90 1.17 31.37
CA PHE A 47 -32.06 0.88 32.21
C PHE A 47 -33.36 1.30 31.54
N THR A 48 -33.36 2.42 30.80
CA THR A 48 -34.55 2.82 30.04
C THR A 48 -34.83 1.81 28.92
N VAL A 49 -33.83 1.38 28.14
CA VAL A 49 -34.01 0.36 27.08
C VAL A 49 -34.53 -0.96 27.64
N ILE A 50 -34.05 -1.41 28.80
CA ILE A 50 -34.52 -2.65 29.45
C ILE A 50 -35.97 -2.51 29.94
N ALA A 51 -36.39 -1.32 30.36
CA ALA A 51 -37.76 -1.06 30.82
C ALA A 51 -38.76 -0.82 29.67
N LEU A 52 -38.29 -0.49 28.45
CA LEU A 52 -39.15 -0.22 27.29
C LEU A 52 -40.04 -1.41 26.82
N PRO A 53 -39.74 -2.69 27.05
CA PRO A 53 -40.64 -3.80 26.67
C PRO A 53 -41.72 -4.16 27.72
N ASP A 54 -41.76 -3.49 28.89
CA ASP A 54 -42.63 -3.84 30.05
C ASP A 54 -42.52 -5.30 30.54
N TRP A 55 -41.39 -5.96 30.32
CA TRP A 55 -41.21 -7.37 30.76
C TRP A 55 -41.07 -7.54 32.28
N VAL A 56 -40.69 -6.47 32.99
CA VAL A 56 -40.47 -6.47 34.44
C VAL A 56 -41.06 -5.20 35.03
N ASP A 57 -41.91 -5.32 36.06
CA ASP A 57 -42.44 -4.15 36.77
C ASP A 57 -41.41 -3.62 37.78
N MET A 58 -40.82 -2.47 37.47
CA MET A 58 -39.73 -1.85 38.23
C MET A 58 -40.14 -0.50 38.87
N GLY A 59 -41.45 -0.26 39.05
CA GLY A 59 -41.97 0.92 39.74
C GLY A 59 -41.69 2.24 39.02
N ALA A 60 -40.86 3.12 39.58
CA ALA A 60 -40.58 4.44 38.99
C ALA A 60 -39.98 4.36 37.57
N LEU A 61 -39.23 3.29 37.28
CA LEU A 61 -38.60 3.09 35.97
C LEU A 61 -39.62 2.66 34.89
N SER A 62 -40.65 1.88 35.25
CA SER A 62 -41.73 1.51 34.32
C SER A 62 -42.61 2.72 33.98
N THR A 63 -42.90 3.59 34.96
CA THR A 63 -43.59 4.89 34.71
C THR A 63 -42.77 5.82 33.81
N TRP A 64 -41.45 5.85 33.98
CA TRP A 64 -40.56 6.62 33.09
C TRP A 64 -40.54 6.04 31.67
N ALA A 65 -40.43 4.72 31.55
CA ALA A 65 -40.41 4.03 30.26
C ALA A 65 -41.75 4.17 29.50
N SER A 66 -42.89 4.13 30.21
CA SER A 66 -44.20 4.35 29.61
C SER A 66 -44.35 5.78 29.08
N PHE A 67 -43.91 6.80 29.84
CA PHE A 67 -43.88 8.18 29.38
C PHE A 67 -43.00 8.36 28.12
N MET A 68 -41.83 7.70 28.09
CA MET A 68 -40.95 7.74 26.92
C MET A 68 -41.52 7.02 25.71
N ARG A 69 -42.23 5.90 25.91
CA ARG A 69 -42.91 5.17 24.85
C ARG A 69 -44.11 5.94 24.31
N GLU A 70 -44.87 6.63 25.15
CA GLU A 70 -45.96 7.50 24.74
C GLU A 70 -45.44 8.69 23.91
N GLY A 71 -44.33 9.30 24.34
CA GLY A 71 -43.69 10.42 23.65
C GLY A 71 -43.09 10.02 22.29
N PHE A 72 -42.17 9.05 22.29
CA PHE A 72 -41.31 8.74 21.14
C PHE A 72 -41.69 7.44 20.40
N GLY A 73 -42.65 6.67 20.92
CA GLY A 73 -43.05 5.39 20.33
C GLY A 73 -41.88 4.42 20.18
N TRP A 74 -41.78 3.81 19.00
CA TRP A 74 -40.65 2.93 18.63
C TRP A 74 -39.32 3.69 18.52
N GLY A 75 -39.35 5.01 18.37
CA GLY A 75 -38.16 5.87 18.38
C GLY A 75 -37.46 5.93 19.74
N ALA A 76 -38.12 5.52 20.82
CA ALA A 76 -37.50 5.46 22.15
C ALA A 76 -36.32 4.48 22.20
N TYR A 77 -36.41 3.33 21.51
CA TYR A 77 -35.34 2.33 21.51
C TYR A 77 -34.01 2.86 20.94
N PRO A 78 -33.96 3.37 19.69
CA PRO A 78 -32.71 3.91 19.14
C PRO A 78 -32.22 5.15 19.87
N LEU A 79 -33.12 6.00 20.41
CA LEU A 79 -32.75 7.17 21.21
C LEU A 79 -31.98 6.79 22.49
N PHE A 80 -32.49 5.85 23.28
CA PHE A 80 -31.83 5.47 24.52
C PHE A 80 -30.63 4.54 24.29
N LEU A 81 -30.60 3.82 23.16
CA LEU A 81 -29.42 3.08 22.72
C LEU A 81 -28.27 4.03 22.31
N SER A 82 -28.58 5.13 21.59
CA SER A 82 -27.57 6.15 21.23
C SER A 82 -27.07 6.91 22.46
N LEU A 83 -27.94 7.17 23.44
CA LEU A 83 -27.57 7.75 24.74
C LEU A 83 -26.61 6.83 25.51
N ALA A 84 -26.90 5.52 25.54
CA ALA A 84 -26.02 4.54 26.17
C ALA A 84 -24.66 4.44 25.47
N ALA A 85 -24.65 4.42 24.13
CA ALA A 85 -23.43 4.41 23.33
C ALA A 85 -22.58 5.68 23.56
N THR A 86 -23.22 6.84 23.68
CA THR A 86 -22.55 8.11 24.03
C THR A 86 -21.94 8.05 25.43
N GLY A 87 -22.64 7.44 26.39
CA GLY A 87 -22.10 7.18 27.74
C GLY A 87 -20.82 6.32 27.72
N VAL A 88 -20.83 5.22 26.96
CA VAL A 88 -19.65 4.36 26.75
C VAL A 88 -18.52 5.13 26.09
N HIS A 89 -18.82 5.94 25.08
CA HIS A 89 -17.83 6.77 24.39
C HIS A 89 -17.12 7.74 25.35
N LEU A 90 -17.88 8.45 26.19
CA LEU A 90 -17.32 9.37 27.19
C LEU A 90 -16.46 8.66 28.24
N MET A 91 -16.77 7.41 28.57
CA MET A 91 -15.97 6.58 29.48
C MET A 91 -14.66 6.07 28.84
N LEU A 92 -14.64 5.86 27.51
CA LEU A 92 -13.46 5.34 26.79
C LEU A 92 -12.44 6.42 26.41
N ASN A 93 -12.72 7.70 26.65
CA ASN A 93 -11.88 8.82 26.20
C ASN A 93 -10.45 8.86 26.78
N LYS A 94 -10.12 8.14 27.85
CA LYS A 94 -8.72 7.99 28.36
C LYS A 94 -7.97 6.78 27.81
N VAL A 95 -8.61 5.87 27.08
CA VAL A 95 -7.99 4.65 26.55
C VAL A 95 -7.39 4.93 25.16
N LYS A 96 -6.18 5.48 25.09
CA LYS A 96 -5.16 5.55 23.99
C LYS A 96 -5.58 5.49 22.49
N ARG A 97 -6.84 5.70 22.12
CA ARG A 97 -7.37 5.86 20.75
C ARG A 97 -8.63 6.73 20.82
N PRO A 98 -8.53 8.08 20.80
CA PRO A 98 -9.70 8.93 20.75
C PRO A 98 -10.37 8.76 19.38
N TYR A 99 -11.56 8.15 19.36
CA TYR A 99 -12.44 8.28 18.20
C TYR A 99 -13.00 9.71 18.21
N HIS A 100 -12.51 10.59 17.33
CA HIS A 100 -13.05 11.94 17.23
C HIS A 100 -14.39 11.90 16.46
N ILE A 101 -15.49 11.92 17.20
CA ILE A 101 -16.82 12.16 16.62
C ILE A 101 -16.87 13.63 16.21
N GLU A 102 -17.05 13.90 14.93
CA GLU A 102 -17.20 15.27 14.44
C GLU A 102 -18.58 15.81 14.82
N PRO A 103 -18.72 17.12 15.13
CA PRO A 103 -20.02 17.73 15.42
C PRO A 103 -21.07 17.46 14.33
N SER A 104 -20.65 17.33 13.07
CA SER A 104 -21.49 16.96 11.92
C SER A 104 -22.16 15.59 12.08
N GLN A 105 -21.48 14.61 12.66
CA GLN A 105 -22.01 13.25 12.85
C GLN A 105 -23.08 13.24 13.94
N ILE A 106 -22.91 14.05 15.00
CA ILE A 106 -23.91 14.22 16.06
C ILE A 106 -25.17 14.87 15.46
N ILE A 107 -24.99 15.95 14.68
CA ILE A 107 -26.10 16.61 13.98
C ILE A 107 -26.80 15.64 13.02
N GLY A 108 -26.05 14.79 12.32
CA GLY A 108 -26.60 13.76 11.43
C GLY A 108 -27.45 12.72 12.16
N ILE A 109 -26.97 12.19 13.29
CA ILE A 109 -27.70 11.22 14.11
C ILE A 109 -29.00 11.83 14.66
N GLU A 110 -28.93 13.05 15.20
CA GLU A 110 -30.12 13.76 15.71
C GLU A 110 -31.14 14.03 14.60
N MET A 111 -30.68 14.45 13.43
CA MET A 111 -31.55 14.69 12.28
C MET A 111 -32.21 13.40 11.77
N MET A 112 -31.49 12.28 11.76
CA MET A 112 -32.06 10.97 11.43
C MET A 112 -33.11 10.55 12.47
N LEU A 113 -32.83 10.75 13.76
CA LEU A 113 -33.77 10.39 14.82
C LEU A 113 -35.05 11.22 14.74
N LEU A 114 -34.93 12.54 14.55
CA LEU A 114 -36.06 13.46 14.38
C LEU A 114 -36.89 13.15 13.13
N ALA A 115 -36.26 12.71 12.04
CA ALA A 115 -36.96 12.31 10.82
C ALA A 115 -37.62 10.92 10.93
N ALA A 116 -37.06 10.01 11.74
CA ALA A 116 -37.61 8.67 11.93
C ALA A 116 -38.95 8.65 12.67
N LEU A 117 -39.17 9.58 13.61
CA LEU A 117 -40.44 9.70 14.36
C LEU A 117 -41.65 9.93 13.43
N PRO A 118 -41.71 10.97 12.59
CA PRO A 118 -42.85 11.18 11.69
C PRO A 118 -42.96 10.10 10.60
N LEU A 119 -41.85 9.52 10.13
CA LEU A 119 -41.88 8.43 9.15
C LEU A 119 -42.51 7.15 9.73
N THR A 120 -42.12 6.77 10.94
CA THR A 120 -42.70 5.59 11.61
C THR A 120 -44.18 5.79 11.94
N TYR A 121 -44.60 7.00 12.29
CA TYR A 121 -46.03 7.34 12.42
C TYR A 121 -46.79 7.11 11.10
N GLN A 122 -46.29 7.61 9.96
CA GLN A 122 -46.93 7.43 8.67
C GLN A 122 -46.93 5.98 8.19
N ILE A 123 -45.81 5.26 8.33
CA ILE A 123 -45.67 3.85 7.88
C ILE A 123 -46.65 2.95 8.64
N THR A 124 -46.83 3.18 9.93
CA THR A 124 -47.72 2.39 10.77
C THR A 124 -49.21 2.73 10.59
N ASN A 125 -49.55 3.80 9.86
CA ASN A 125 -50.91 4.36 9.77
C ASN A 125 -51.57 4.51 11.16
N ALA A 126 -50.78 4.86 12.17
CA ALA A 126 -51.25 4.95 13.55
C ALA A 126 -52.31 6.06 13.70
N THR A 127 -53.43 5.76 14.37
CA THR A 127 -54.38 6.79 14.78
C THR A 127 -53.84 7.57 15.98
N ARG A 128 -54.43 8.73 16.27
CA ARG A 128 -54.09 9.51 17.48
C ARG A 128 -54.32 8.73 18.78
N LEU A 129 -55.16 7.70 18.78
CA LEU A 129 -55.35 6.82 19.93
C LEU A 129 -54.20 5.81 20.06
N ASP A 130 -53.67 5.31 18.94
CA ASP A 130 -52.53 4.37 18.90
C ASP A 130 -51.21 5.02 19.37
N THR A 131 -51.09 6.35 19.30
CA THR A 131 -49.90 7.06 19.83
C THR A 131 -49.84 7.04 21.35
N TYR A 132 -50.99 7.00 22.04
CA TYR A 132 -51.04 6.85 23.50
C TYR A 132 -50.64 5.43 23.95
N GLU A 133 -50.74 4.44 23.05
CA GLU A 133 -50.22 3.08 23.26
C GLU A 133 -48.74 2.93 22.87
N GLY A 134 -48.10 4.02 22.42
CA GLY A 134 -46.68 4.05 22.08
C GLY A 134 -46.31 3.36 20.76
N ARG A 135 -47.25 3.27 19.81
CA ARG A 135 -47.00 2.74 18.46
C ARG A 135 -46.45 3.82 17.51
N GLY A 136 -45.68 3.38 16.51
CA GLY A 136 -45.11 4.28 15.50
C GLY A 136 -44.14 5.30 16.11
N GLY A 137 -44.25 6.57 15.72
CA GLY A 137 -43.41 7.65 16.21
C GLY A 137 -43.86 8.32 17.51
N GLY A 138 -44.87 7.77 18.18
CA GLY A 138 -45.47 8.36 19.39
C GLY A 138 -46.11 9.72 19.15
N LEU A 139 -46.36 10.45 20.25
CA LEU A 139 -46.93 11.80 20.22
C LEU A 139 -46.08 12.79 19.43
N PHE A 140 -44.74 12.69 19.50
CA PHE A 140 -43.84 13.58 18.76
C PHE A 140 -43.88 13.32 17.25
N GLY A 141 -43.90 12.05 16.83
CA GLY A 141 -44.05 11.70 15.42
C GLY A 141 -45.38 12.18 14.84
N TRP A 142 -46.47 12.06 15.60
CA TRP A 142 -47.77 12.62 15.21
C TRP A 142 -47.75 14.15 15.14
N ALA A 143 -47.23 14.83 16.16
CA ALA A 143 -47.20 16.30 16.22
C ALA A 143 -46.37 16.93 15.09
N LEU A 144 -45.28 16.27 14.68
CA LEU A 144 -44.42 16.72 13.59
C LEU A 144 -45.01 16.42 12.20
N SER A 145 -45.75 15.32 12.05
CA SER A 145 -46.26 14.88 10.75
C SER A 145 -47.65 15.42 10.43
N GLN A 146 -48.59 15.47 11.39
CA GLN A 146 -49.99 15.77 11.11
C GLN A 146 -50.21 17.16 10.47
N PRO A 147 -49.63 18.25 10.98
CA PRO A 147 -49.81 19.57 10.36
C PRO A 147 -49.23 19.63 8.94
N LEU A 148 -48.16 18.89 8.67
CA LEU A 148 -47.55 18.80 7.35
C LEU A 148 -48.39 17.93 6.40
N ILE A 149 -48.97 16.84 6.90
CA ILE A 149 -49.88 15.98 6.11
C ILE A 149 -51.12 16.77 5.71
N ASP A 150 -51.68 17.56 6.64
CA ASP A 150 -52.86 18.38 6.37
C ASP A 150 -52.57 19.48 5.32
N PHE A 151 -51.32 19.97 5.25
CA PHE A 151 -50.92 21.04 4.33
C PHE A 151 -50.40 20.54 2.97
N LEU A 152 -49.50 19.54 2.96
CA LEU A 152 -48.78 19.02 1.79
C LEU A 152 -49.34 17.68 1.28
N GLY A 153 -50.17 17.00 2.07
CA GLY A 153 -50.59 15.62 1.82
C GLY A 153 -49.54 14.59 2.27
N PRO A 154 -49.97 13.34 2.55
CA PRO A 154 -49.12 12.33 3.17
C PRO A 154 -47.89 11.95 2.34
N LEU A 155 -48.02 11.96 1.01
CA LEU A 155 -46.93 11.60 0.10
C LEU A 155 -45.79 12.64 0.15
N LEU A 156 -46.11 13.93 0.06
CA LEU A 156 -45.09 14.99 0.08
C LEU A 156 -44.44 15.14 1.45
N THR A 157 -45.21 14.98 2.53
CA THR A 157 -44.66 14.95 3.90
C THR A 157 -43.72 13.77 4.11
N GLY A 158 -44.07 12.58 3.61
CA GLY A 158 -43.21 11.40 3.66
C GLY A 158 -41.90 11.60 2.91
N LEU A 159 -41.96 12.12 1.67
CA LEU A 159 -40.77 12.43 0.88
C LEU A 159 -39.86 13.47 1.55
N LEU A 160 -40.43 14.48 2.21
CA LEU A 160 -39.68 15.49 2.95
C LEU A 160 -38.87 14.86 4.09
N PHE A 161 -39.48 14.01 4.91
CA PHE A 161 -38.76 13.37 6.02
C PHE A 161 -37.80 12.27 5.56
N ILE A 162 -38.08 11.57 4.47
CA ILE A 162 -37.09 10.67 3.82
C ILE A 162 -35.87 11.48 3.38
N GLY A 163 -36.06 12.68 2.81
CA GLY A 163 -34.98 13.58 2.43
C GLY A 163 -34.12 14.00 3.63
N PHE A 164 -34.73 14.42 4.74
CA PHE A 164 -34.01 14.74 5.98
C PHE A 164 -33.27 13.55 6.57
N PHE A 165 -33.88 12.35 6.55
CA PHE A 165 -33.24 11.12 7.01
C PHE A 165 -32.01 10.78 6.14
N ALA A 166 -32.15 10.87 4.81
CA ALA A 166 -31.06 10.61 3.88
C ALA A 166 -29.92 11.64 4.02
N TRP A 167 -30.25 12.91 4.21
CA TRP A 167 -29.25 13.94 4.50
C TRP A 167 -28.54 13.66 5.82
N GLY A 168 -29.27 13.23 6.86
CA GLY A 168 -28.65 12.85 8.13
C GLY A 168 -27.68 11.68 7.96
N LEU A 169 -28.08 10.68 7.16
CA LEU A 169 -27.23 9.54 6.83
C LEU A 169 -25.94 9.96 6.10
N THR A 170 -25.99 10.93 5.18
CA THR A 170 -24.78 11.45 4.51
C THR A 170 -23.81 12.11 5.50
N LEU A 171 -24.33 12.85 6.49
CA LEU A 171 -23.51 13.47 7.54
C LEU A 171 -22.86 12.42 8.46
N VAL A 172 -23.60 11.35 8.80
CA VAL A 172 -23.07 10.25 9.62
C VAL A 172 -21.99 9.45 8.88
N LEU A 173 -22.25 9.11 7.62
CA LEU A 173 -21.35 8.33 6.77
C LEU A 173 -20.21 9.16 6.15
N ARG A 174 -20.16 10.47 6.42
CA ARG A 174 -19.18 11.41 5.85
C ARG A 174 -19.13 11.39 4.32
N ILE A 175 -20.28 11.13 3.70
CA ILE A 175 -20.41 11.11 2.23
C ILE A 175 -20.42 12.56 1.76
N THR A 176 -19.46 12.93 0.92
CA THR A 176 -19.39 14.27 0.35
C THR A 176 -20.35 14.42 -0.83
N MET A 177 -20.69 15.66 -1.20
CA MET A 177 -21.56 15.90 -2.37
C MET A 177 -20.95 15.37 -3.68
N ASP A 178 -19.62 15.28 -3.75
CA ASP A 178 -18.90 14.71 -4.89
C ASP A 178 -19.11 13.19 -4.97
N ASP A 179 -19.09 12.48 -3.84
CA ASP A 179 -19.37 11.05 -3.77
C ASP A 179 -20.81 10.73 -4.21
N VAL A 180 -21.77 11.57 -3.80
CA VAL A 180 -23.18 11.44 -4.22
C VAL A 180 -23.33 11.64 -5.73
N GLN A 181 -22.62 12.61 -6.32
CA GLN A 181 -22.63 12.84 -7.77
C GLN A 181 -22.03 11.67 -8.54
N ILE A 182 -20.90 11.12 -8.08
CA ILE A 182 -20.26 9.95 -8.68
C ILE A 182 -21.21 8.74 -8.61
N GLY A 183 -21.87 8.52 -7.47
CA GLY A 183 -22.87 7.46 -7.33
C GLY A 183 -24.08 7.61 -8.25
N LEU A 184 -24.59 8.83 -8.42
CA LEU A 184 -25.68 9.14 -9.35
C LEU A 184 -25.28 8.93 -10.82
N LEU A 185 -24.05 9.32 -11.19
CA LEU A 185 -23.50 9.08 -12.52
C LEU A 185 -23.39 7.58 -12.79
N ALA A 186 -22.85 6.82 -11.85
CA ALA A 186 -22.74 5.35 -11.96
C ALA A 186 -24.11 4.66 -12.05
N LEU A 187 -25.12 5.16 -11.32
CA LEU A 187 -26.49 4.66 -11.43
C LEU A 187 -27.11 5.00 -12.80
N SER A 188 -26.85 6.20 -13.32
CA SER A 188 -27.34 6.63 -14.63
C SER A 188 -26.73 5.81 -15.77
N GLU A 189 -25.43 5.49 -15.68
CA GLU A 189 -24.73 4.63 -16.65
C GLU A 189 -25.31 3.20 -16.63
N ARG A 190 -25.57 2.66 -15.44
CA ARG A 190 -26.22 1.33 -15.31
C ARG A 190 -27.63 1.30 -15.88
N LEU A 191 -28.41 2.36 -15.67
CA LEU A 191 -29.75 2.47 -16.26
C LEU A 191 -29.70 2.64 -17.79
N GLN A 192 -28.71 3.36 -18.31
CA GLN A 192 -28.48 3.48 -19.76
C GLN A 192 -28.06 2.15 -20.40
N GLN A 193 -27.15 1.41 -19.76
CA GLN A 193 -26.78 0.06 -20.22
C GLN A 193 -27.97 -0.88 -20.22
N TRP A 194 -28.77 -0.87 -19.16
CA TRP A 194 -29.98 -1.67 -19.11
C TRP A 194 -31.00 -1.29 -20.19
N ALA A 195 -31.11 -0.01 -20.53
CA ALA A 195 -31.96 0.46 -21.63
C ALA A 195 -31.43 0.04 -23.02
N ILE A 196 -30.11 -0.02 -23.21
CA ILE A 196 -29.47 -0.49 -24.45
C ILE A 196 -29.68 -1.99 -24.64
N ASP A 197 -29.62 -2.77 -23.55
CA ASP A 197 -29.82 -4.22 -23.59
C ASP A 197 -31.27 -4.62 -23.92
N ILE A 198 -32.23 -3.73 -23.65
CA ILE A 198 -33.66 -3.93 -23.95
C ILE A 198 -34.04 -3.40 -25.35
N ALA A 199 -33.18 -2.58 -25.98
CA ALA A 199 -33.48 -1.99 -27.28
C ALA A 199 -33.36 -3.02 -28.43
N PRO A 200 -34.41 -3.24 -29.25
CA PRO A 200 -34.36 -4.21 -30.34
C PRO A 200 -33.42 -3.75 -31.46
N LYS A 201 -32.44 -4.59 -31.84
CA LYS A 201 -31.43 -4.27 -32.86
C LYS A 201 -32.04 -4.16 -34.27
N PRO A 202 -31.71 -3.12 -35.05
CA PRO A 202 -32.24 -2.93 -36.40
C PRO A 202 -31.57 -3.86 -37.41
N GLN A 203 -32.38 -4.51 -38.25
CA GLN A 203 -31.91 -5.33 -39.38
C GLN A 203 -31.56 -4.41 -40.56
N ILE A 204 -30.29 -4.37 -40.93
CA ILE A 204 -29.83 -3.64 -42.12
C ILE A 204 -29.78 -4.61 -43.30
N THR A 205 -30.66 -4.35 -44.26
CA THR A 205 -30.66 -4.94 -45.60
C THR A 205 -29.62 -4.19 -46.44
N THR A 206 -28.73 -4.89 -47.14
CA THR A 206 -27.86 -4.25 -48.14
C THR A 206 -27.73 -5.16 -49.35
N ALA A 207 -28.24 -4.66 -50.48
CA ALA A 207 -28.07 -5.23 -51.80
C ALA A 207 -26.78 -4.69 -52.45
N ALA A 208 -26.02 -5.64 -53.00
CA ALA A 208 -24.90 -5.62 -53.96
C ALA A 208 -24.30 -4.28 -54.50
N GLN A 209 -22.96 -4.16 -54.47
CA GLN A 209 -22.10 -4.45 -55.64
C GLN A 209 -20.58 -4.45 -55.32
N GLN A 210 -19.98 -5.64 -55.48
CA GLN A 210 -18.66 -6.04 -56.00
C GLN A 210 -17.37 -5.25 -55.68
N THR A 211 -16.45 -5.93 -54.98
CA THR A 211 -15.07 -6.17 -55.47
C THR A 211 -14.60 -7.53 -54.91
N GLU A 212 -14.27 -8.45 -55.82
CA GLU A 212 -13.84 -9.84 -55.54
C GLU A 212 -12.46 -9.89 -54.87
N ILE A 213 -12.37 -10.56 -53.71
CA ILE A 213 -11.21 -11.35 -53.29
C ILE A 213 -11.73 -12.66 -52.69
N GLU A 214 -11.13 -13.73 -53.18
CA GLU A 214 -11.47 -15.14 -53.08
C GLU A 214 -11.18 -15.76 -51.70
N GLU A 215 -12.02 -16.70 -51.32
CA GLU A 215 -12.14 -17.35 -50.01
C GLU A 215 -11.15 -18.53 -49.88
N VAL A 216 -10.33 -18.57 -48.82
CA VAL A 216 -9.47 -19.72 -48.48
C VAL A 216 -10.09 -20.48 -47.32
N LEU A 217 -10.44 -21.74 -47.59
CA LEU A 217 -10.97 -22.75 -46.66
C LEU A 217 -9.94 -23.24 -45.61
N PRO A 218 -10.40 -23.91 -44.52
CA PRO A 218 -9.59 -24.36 -43.38
C PRO A 218 -8.62 -25.51 -43.71
N PRO A 219 -7.53 -25.69 -42.94
CA PRO A 219 -6.47 -26.64 -43.28
C PRO A 219 -6.87 -28.09 -42.99
N GLU A 220 -6.82 -28.90 -44.04
CA GLU A 220 -6.91 -30.35 -44.03
C GLU A 220 -5.51 -30.96 -43.80
N GLN A 221 -5.43 -31.93 -42.88
CA GLN A 221 -4.24 -32.72 -42.59
C GLN A 221 -3.98 -33.72 -43.72
N LEU A 222 -2.75 -33.83 -44.21
CA LEU A 222 -2.28 -34.92 -45.07
C LEU A 222 -0.73 -35.01 -45.02
N PRO A 223 -0.09 -36.12 -45.46
CA PRO A 223 0.59 -37.10 -44.60
C PRO A 223 2.12 -37.15 -44.75
N ASP A 224 2.73 -38.05 -43.98
CA ASP A 224 4.14 -38.46 -44.01
C ASP A 224 4.71 -38.62 -45.43
N GLU A 225 5.79 -37.90 -45.75
CA GLU A 225 6.72 -38.32 -46.78
C GLU A 225 8.18 -37.98 -46.41
N ILE A 226 9.02 -38.96 -46.72
CA ILE A 226 10.37 -39.21 -46.23
C ILE A 226 11.37 -38.29 -46.93
N VAL A 227 12.27 -37.64 -46.17
CA VAL A 227 13.48 -36.96 -46.69
C VAL A 227 14.70 -37.61 -46.02
N PRO A 228 15.76 -37.97 -46.77
CA PRO A 228 16.74 -38.95 -46.35
C PRO A 228 17.72 -38.43 -45.30
N ALA A 229 18.23 -39.37 -44.50
CA ALA A 229 19.27 -39.18 -43.51
C ALA A 229 20.55 -38.61 -44.14
N ILE A 230 21.04 -37.49 -43.60
CA ILE A 230 22.43 -37.08 -43.71
C ILE A 230 23.05 -37.40 -42.35
N ASP A 231 23.87 -38.46 -42.34
CA ASP A 231 24.75 -38.80 -41.22
C ASP A 231 25.71 -37.64 -40.97
N ILE A 232 25.63 -37.05 -39.78
CA ILE A 232 26.74 -36.30 -39.18
C ILE A 232 27.03 -36.99 -37.86
N ASP A 233 28.14 -37.72 -37.86
CA ASP A 233 28.76 -38.40 -36.73
C ASP A 233 28.74 -37.56 -35.45
N LEU A 234 28.04 -38.06 -34.44
CA LEU A 234 28.16 -37.61 -33.05
C LEU A 234 29.41 -38.26 -32.44
N ALA A 235 30.55 -37.60 -32.54
CA ALA A 235 31.67 -37.83 -31.64
C ALA A 235 31.52 -36.93 -30.39
N PRO A 236 31.78 -37.44 -29.17
CA PRO A 236 31.60 -36.70 -27.93
C PRO A 236 32.84 -35.84 -27.65
N GLU A 237 32.80 -34.55 -28.00
CA GLU A 237 33.81 -33.60 -27.54
C GLU A 237 33.37 -32.95 -26.23
N HIS A 238 34.09 -33.38 -25.17
CA HIS A 238 34.31 -32.62 -23.96
C HIS A 238 34.70 -31.18 -24.28
N ASP A 239 33.81 -30.23 -24.02
CA ASP A 239 34.19 -28.84 -23.76
C ASP A 239 33.60 -28.39 -22.42
N ALA A 240 34.23 -28.92 -21.36
CA ALA A 240 34.46 -28.11 -20.18
C ALA A 240 35.29 -26.87 -20.60
N HIS A 241 34.96 -25.70 -20.04
CA HIS A 241 35.60 -24.40 -20.27
C HIS A 241 35.01 -23.48 -21.35
N SER A 242 33.72 -23.12 -21.24
CA SER A 242 33.30 -21.76 -21.63
C SER A 242 33.33 -20.84 -20.40
N SER A 243 34.51 -20.38 -20.01
CA SER A 243 34.63 -19.18 -19.17
C SER A 243 34.18 -17.98 -19.99
N THR A 244 32.90 -17.64 -19.90
CA THR A 244 32.36 -16.40 -20.48
C THR A 244 33.12 -15.21 -19.91
N TYR A 245 33.92 -14.54 -20.74
CA TYR A 245 34.68 -13.34 -20.39
C TYR A 245 33.74 -12.25 -19.85
N ARG A 246 33.66 -12.13 -18.52
CA ARG A 246 33.02 -11.02 -17.81
C ARG A 246 33.87 -9.77 -18.07
N SER A 247 33.23 -8.63 -18.35
CA SER A 247 33.95 -7.36 -18.56
C SER A 247 34.84 -7.05 -17.35
N LYS A 248 36.09 -6.63 -17.59
CA LYS A 248 37.03 -6.22 -16.52
C LYS A 248 36.52 -5.04 -15.68
N LYS A 249 35.56 -4.26 -16.21
CA LYS A 249 34.91 -3.14 -15.51
C LYS A 249 33.85 -3.58 -14.48
N LEU A 250 33.51 -4.87 -14.43
CA LEU A 250 32.54 -5.40 -13.47
C LEU A 250 33.28 -6.15 -12.35
N PRO A 251 32.71 -6.21 -11.13
CA PRO A 251 33.32 -6.94 -10.04
C PRO A 251 33.52 -8.43 -10.42
N PRO A 252 34.67 -9.03 -10.07
CA PRO A 252 34.94 -10.43 -10.35
C PRO A 252 34.07 -11.35 -9.47
N ILE A 253 33.76 -12.55 -9.98
CA ILE A 253 32.90 -13.53 -9.29
C ILE A 253 33.48 -14.04 -7.97
N ASP A 254 34.78 -13.90 -7.78
CA ASP A 254 35.49 -14.37 -6.59
C ASP A 254 35.30 -13.45 -5.37
N LEU A 255 34.69 -12.27 -5.55
CA LEU A 255 34.26 -11.44 -4.42
C LEU A 255 33.07 -12.05 -3.66
N LEU A 256 32.32 -12.93 -4.31
CA LEU A 256 31.19 -13.66 -3.72
C LEU A 256 31.66 -14.99 -3.12
N GLU A 257 31.02 -15.39 -2.03
CA GLU A 257 31.35 -16.60 -1.29
C GLU A 257 30.64 -17.84 -1.87
N GLU A 258 31.28 -19.00 -1.71
CA GLU A 258 30.75 -20.28 -2.18
C GLU A 258 29.68 -20.84 -1.26
N SER A 259 28.75 -21.60 -1.84
CA SER A 259 27.72 -22.30 -1.06
C SER A 259 28.33 -23.56 -0.44
N GLY A 260 28.10 -23.77 0.86
CA GLY A 260 28.35 -25.06 1.49
C GLY A 260 27.38 -26.11 0.94
N ILE A 261 27.87 -27.34 0.75
CA ILE A 261 27.03 -28.49 0.39
C ILE A 261 26.47 -29.04 1.70
N ILE A 262 25.19 -28.81 1.99
CA ILE A 262 24.50 -29.47 3.10
C ILE A 262 23.54 -30.48 2.48
N GLY A 263 23.82 -31.77 2.71
CA GLY A 263 22.97 -32.88 2.30
C GLY A 263 22.13 -33.35 3.50
N ILE A 264 20.81 -33.37 3.33
CA ILE A 264 19.89 -34.00 4.29
C ILE A 264 20.03 -35.51 4.15
N SER A 265 20.06 -36.24 5.28
CA SER A 265 20.14 -37.71 5.29
C SER A 265 18.86 -38.34 4.71
N ASP A 266 19.00 -39.33 3.84
CA ASP A 266 17.87 -40.09 3.28
C ASP A 266 17.02 -40.75 4.39
N GLU A 267 17.67 -41.16 5.49
CA GLU A 267 17.04 -41.80 6.64
C GLU A 267 16.03 -40.88 7.36
N GLU A 268 16.33 -39.59 7.48
CA GLU A 268 15.47 -38.60 8.13
C GLU A 268 14.17 -38.40 7.33
N ILE A 269 14.28 -38.43 6.01
CA ILE A 269 13.17 -38.23 5.09
C ILE A 269 12.22 -39.42 5.13
N ASP A 270 12.76 -40.65 5.16
CA ASP A 270 11.94 -41.86 5.26
C ASP A 270 11.23 -41.94 6.61
N ALA A 271 11.87 -41.53 7.71
CA ALA A 271 11.23 -41.43 9.02
C ALA A 271 10.08 -40.40 9.02
N LYS A 272 10.31 -39.18 8.51
CA LYS A 272 9.28 -38.13 8.43
C LYS A 272 8.12 -38.55 7.53
N LYS A 273 8.39 -39.26 6.43
CA LYS A 273 7.36 -39.84 5.56
C LYS A 273 6.45 -40.79 6.33
N GLN A 274 7.02 -41.74 7.07
CA GLN A 274 6.27 -42.74 7.82
C GLN A 274 5.39 -42.06 8.90
N ILE A 275 5.94 -41.09 9.63
CA ILE A 275 5.19 -40.32 10.64
C ILE A 275 3.98 -39.61 10.02
N ILE A 276 4.13 -39.00 8.83
CA ILE A 276 3.01 -38.33 8.13
C ILE A 276 1.90 -39.33 7.79
N GLU A 277 2.25 -40.48 7.21
CA GLU A 277 1.27 -41.50 6.79
C GLU A 277 0.55 -42.10 7.99
N GLU A 278 1.27 -42.45 9.05
CA GLU A 278 0.72 -42.99 10.31
C GLU A 278 -0.19 -41.97 11.01
N THR A 279 0.27 -40.72 11.16
CA THR A 279 -0.54 -39.67 11.81
C THR A 279 -1.85 -39.45 11.06
N LEU A 280 -1.81 -39.36 9.71
CA LEU A 280 -3.04 -39.19 8.93
C LEU A 280 -3.97 -40.40 9.05
N ALA A 281 -3.43 -41.61 9.11
CA ALA A 281 -4.20 -42.83 9.32
C ALA A 281 -4.87 -42.88 10.70
N ASP A 282 -4.18 -42.44 11.76
CA ASP A 282 -4.71 -42.40 13.14
C ASP A 282 -5.93 -41.47 13.26
N PHE A 283 -5.98 -40.38 12.49
CA PHE A 283 -7.14 -39.49 12.40
C PHE A 283 -8.22 -39.97 11.41
N GLY A 284 -8.11 -41.20 10.89
CA GLY A 284 -9.06 -41.79 9.95
C GLY A 284 -9.00 -41.17 8.55
N LEU A 285 -7.87 -40.57 8.17
CA LEU A 285 -7.63 -39.98 6.85
C LEU A 285 -6.50 -40.73 6.12
N PRO A 286 -6.75 -41.95 5.61
CA PRO A 286 -5.72 -42.70 4.88
C PRO A 286 -5.20 -41.89 3.69
N ALA A 287 -3.89 -41.74 3.60
CA ALA A 287 -3.20 -41.03 2.54
C ALA A 287 -1.79 -41.59 2.35
N GLN A 288 -1.21 -41.38 1.17
CA GLN A 288 0.12 -41.90 0.83
C GLN A 288 1.04 -40.80 0.30
N VAL A 289 2.28 -40.78 0.74
CA VAL A 289 3.32 -39.90 0.21
C VAL A 289 3.84 -40.48 -1.10
N THR A 290 3.62 -39.75 -2.20
CA THR A 290 3.98 -40.19 -3.56
C THR A 290 5.19 -39.46 -4.13
N GLN A 291 5.49 -38.25 -3.65
CA GLN A 291 6.57 -37.41 -4.15
C GLN A 291 7.27 -36.74 -2.98
N ILE A 292 8.59 -36.59 -3.08
CA ILE A 292 9.40 -35.87 -2.08
C ILE A 292 10.32 -34.92 -2.83
N LYS A 293 10.21 -33.62 -2.55
CA LYS A 293 11.08 -32.59 -3.10
C LYS A 293 11.88 -31.96 -1.97
N ARG A 294 13.21 -32.05 -2.06
CA ARG A 294 14.13 -31.54 -1.05
C ARG A 294 14.49 -30.10 -1.40
N GLY A 295 14.23 -29.18 -0.48
CA GLY A 295 14.61 -27.78 -0.57
C GLY A 295 15.64 -27.41 0.49
N PRO A 296 16.19 -26.18 0.43
CA PRO A 296 17.21 -25.74 1.38
C PRO A 296 16.72 -25.64 2.82
N ALA A 297 15.49 -25.14 3.03
CA ALA A 297 14.92 -24.91 4.37
C ALA A 297 13.81 -25.90 4.73
N VAL A 298 13.14 -26.46 3.73
CA VAL A 298 12.01 -27.38 3.92
C VAL A 298 12.08 -28.53 2.92
N THR A 299 11.50 -29.65 3.29
CA THR A 299 11.21 -30.78 2.41
C THR A 299 9.71 -30.85 2.17
N GLN A 300 9.29 -30.87 0.91
CA GLN A 300 7.89 -30.97 0.51
C GLN A 300 7.53 -32.44 0.25
N PHE A 301 6.61 -32.96 1.06
CA PHE A 301 6.01 -34.29 0.92
C PHE A 301 4.67 -34.18 0.17
N GLY A 302 4.59 -34.73 -1.04
CA GLY A 302 3.38 -34.77 -1.85
C GLY A 302 2.48 -35.93 -1.44
N VAL A 303 1.43 -35.63 -0.68
CA VAL A 303 0.47 -36.59 -0.12
C VAL A 303 -0.73 -36.73 -1.05
N MET A 304 -1.00 -37.95 -1.49
CA MET A 304 -2.19 -38.30 -2.26
C MET A 304 -3.31 -38.76 -1.30
N PRO A 305 -4.47 -38.06 -1.24
CA PRO A 305 -5.58 -38.46 -0.39
C PRO A 305 -6.16 -39.81 -0.82
N GLY A 306 -6.32 -40.73 0.13
CA GLY A 306 -6.94 -42.04 -0.08
C GLY A 306 -8.46 -42.01 -0.01
N TYR A 307 -9.05 -43.18 0.29
CA TYR A 307 -10.49 -43.40 0.35
C TYR A 307 -10.89 -43.89 1.74
N ILE A 308 -12.02 -43.40 2.24
CA ILE A 308 -12.65 -43.84 3.47
C ILE A 308 -14.01 -44.48 3.16
N GLU A 309 -14.32 -45.57 3.85
CA GLU A 309 -15.62 -46.21 3.72
C GLU A 309 -16.61 -45.57 4.68
N ARG A 310 -17.78 -45.17 4.18
CA ARG A 310 -18.88 -44.66 5.01
C ARG A 310 -20.18 -45.40 4.69
N PRO A 311 -20.99 -45.75 5.70
CA PRO A 311 -22.30 -46.31 5.46
C PRO A 311 -23.20 -45.26 4.78
N GLY A 312 -23.78 -45.63 3.65
CA GLY A 312 -24.77 -44.84 2.94
C GLY A 312 -26.15 -44.86 3.63
N PRO A 313 -27.11 -44.05 3.15
CA PRO A 313 -28.48 -44.02 3.68
C PRO A 313 -29.16 -45.40 3.68
N ASP A 314 -28.73 -46.28 2.76
CA ASP A 314 -29.30 -47.61 2.54
C ASP A 314 -28.51 -48.74 3.24
N GLY A 315 -27.50 -48.40 4.05
CA GLY A 315 -26.62 -49.37 4.73
C GLY A 315 -25.47 -49.92 3.87
N GLU A 316 -25.41 -49.57 2.58
CA GLU A 316 -24.29 -49.93 1.70
C GLU A 316 -23.03 -49.10 2.02
N MET A 317 -21.88 -49.75 2.12
CA MET A 317 -20.58 -49.08 2.32
C MET A 317 -20.14 -48.39 1.02
N LYS A 318 -20.13 -47.06 1.01
CA LYS A 318 -19.64 -46.26 -0.12
C LYS A 318 -18.25 -45.72 0.15
N GLN A 319 -17.37 -45.86 -0.83
CA GLN A 319 -16.03 -45.27 -0.79
C GLN A 319 -16.10 -43.77 -1.08
N HIS A 320 -15.66 -42.97 -0.12
CA HIS A 320 -15.58 -41.52 -0.22
C HIS A 320 -14.11 -41.11 -0.23
N LYS A 321 -13.69 -40.34 -1.23
CA LYS A 321 -12.34 -39.79 -1.26
C LYS A 321 -12.14 -38.81 -0.10
N VAL A 322 -11.00 -38.92 0.59
CA VAL A 322 -10.61 -37.99 1.65
C VAL A 322 -10.60 -36.57 1.08
N ARG A 323 -11.28 -35.63 1.74
CA ARG A 323 -11.33 -34.24 1.28
C ARG A 323 -10.02 -33.55 1.64
N VAL A 324 -9.48 -32.79 0.69
CA VAL A 324 -8.24 -32.02 0.85
C VAL A 324 -8.27 -31.12 2.09
N ASN A 325 -9.41 -30.46 2.36
CA ASN A 325 -9.57 -29.60 3.53
C ASN A 325 -9.44 -30.34 4.87
N GLN A 326 -9.75 -31.65 4.92
CA GLN A 326 -9.59 -32.44 6.15
C GLN A 326 -8.10 -32.64 6.47
N ILE A 327 -7.27 -32.91 5.46
CA ILE A 327 -5.82 -33.03 5.61
C ILE A 327 -5.23 -31.67 6.02
N ALA A 328 -5.66 -30.57 5.37
CA ALA A 328 -5.21 -29.23 5.71
C ALA A 328 -5.59 -28.82 7.15
N ALA A 329 -6.71 -29.31 7.69
CA ALA A 329 -7.13 -29.03 9.06
C ALA A 329 -6.22 -29.67 10.12
N LEU A 330 -5.56 -30.79 9.81
CA LEU A 330 -4.62 -31.50 10.70
C LEU A 330 -3.22 -30.89 10.74
N GLN A 331 -3.02 -29.69 10.17
CA GLN A 331 -1.71 -29.03 10.13
C GLN A 331 -1.03 -28.94 11.51
N ARG A 332 -1.79 -28.67 12.58
CA ARG A 332 -1.24 -28.55 13.95
C ARG A 332 -0.86 -29.90 14.54
N ASP A 333 -1.67 -30.92 14.31
CA ASP A 333 -1.43 -32.27 14.79
C ASP A 333 -0.23 -32.90 14.07
N LEU A 334 -0.11 -32.68 12.75
CA LEU A 334 1.07 -33.06 11.99
C LEU A 334 2.34 -32.35 12.48
N ALA A 335 2.24 -31.06 12.83
CA ALA A 335 3.38 -30.33 13.38
C ALA A 335 3.83 -30.91 14.73
N LEU A 336 2.88 -31.31 15.57
CA LEU A 336 3.14 -31.99 16.83
C LEU A 336 3.81 -33.36 16.63
N ALA A 337 3.26 -34.18 15.73
CA ALA A 337 3.79 -35.51 15.44
C ALA A 337 5.20 -35.49 14.86
N LEU A 338 5.49 -34.53 13.98
CA LEU A 338 6.81 -34.33 13.38
C LEU A 338 7.79 -33.56 14.29
N ALA A 339 7.38 -33.18 15.50
CA ALA A 339 8.17 -32.39 16.44
C ALA A 339 8.71 -31.06 15.86
N VAL A 340 7.93 -30.41 14.98
CA VAL A 340 8.29 -29.13 14.37
C VAL A 340 7.44 -27.99 14.91
N GLN A 341 8.02 -26.79 15.06
CA GLN A 341 7.28 -25.63 15.57
C GLN A 341 6.07 -25.26 14.70
N ARG A 342 6.25 -25.35 13.39
CA ARG A 342 5.23 -25.04 12.37
C ARG A 342 5.61 -25.72 11.06
N LEU A 343 4.59 -26.10 10.30
CA LEU A 343 4.70 -26.60 8.93
C LEU A 343 3.63 -25.95 8.07
N ARG A 344 3.79 -26.01 6.74
CA ARG A 344 2.82 -25.44 5.80
C ARG A 344 2.17 -26.55 4.97
N VAL A 345 0.84 -26.51 4.84
CA VAL A 345 0.08 -27.42 3.96
C VAL A 345 -0.38 -26.64 2.73
N GLN A 346 0.13 -27.01 1.56
CA GLN A 346 -0.28 -26.49 0.26
C GLN A 346 -1.30 -27.42 -0.39
N ALA A 347 -2.55 -26.98 -0.44
CA ALA A 347 -3.69 -27.81 -0.80
C ALA A 347 -4.56 -27.12 -1.87
N PRO A 348 -4.59 -27.61 -3.14
CA PRO A 348 -3.67 -28.56 -3.77
C PRO A 348 -2.34 -27.92 -4.21
N VAL A 349 -1.34 -28.74 -4.54
CA VAL A 349 -0.12 -28.25 -5.21
C VAL A 349 -0.46 -27.85 -6.66
N PRO A 350 -0.10 -26.63 -7.11
CA PRO A 350 -0.40 -26.18 -8.47
C PRO A 350 0.08 -27.16 -9.55
N GLY A 351 -0.81 -27.52 -10.46
CA GLY A 351 -0.52 -28.47 -11.55
C GLY A 351 -0.36 -29.92 -11.12
N GLN A 352 -0.64 -30.28 -9.87
CA GLN A 352 -0.50 -31.64 -9.34
C GLN A 352 -1.74 -32.09 -8.54
N GLY A 353 -2.02 -33.40 -8.56
CA GLY A 353 -3.14 -34.02 -7.83
C GLY A 353 -2.84 -34.38 -6.37
N VAL A 354 -1.91 -33.67 -5.72
CA VAL A 354 -1.40 -33.98 -4.37
C VAL A 354 -1.52 -32.79 -3.43
N VAL A 355 -1.56 -33.08 -2.13
CA VAL A 355 -1.45 -32.10 -1.05
C VAL A 355 0.02 -32.02 -0.63
N GLY A 356 0.63 -30.85 -0.72
CA GLY A 356 2.03 -30.65 -0.36
C GLY A 356 2.16 -30.32 1.12
N ILE A 357 2.81 -31.18 1.90
CA ILE A 357 3.17 -30.92 3.30
C ILE A 357 4.64 -30.49 3.32
N GLU A 358 4.89 -29.22 3.61
CA GLU A 358 6.22 -28.64 3.70
C GLU A 358 6.73 -28.69 5.14
N VAL A 359 7.63 -29.63 5.41
CA VAL A 359 8.20 -29.86 6.73
C VAL A 359 9.59 -29.21 6.81
N PRO A 360 9.91 -28.45 7.87
CA PRO A 360 11.25 -27.93 8.11
C PRO A 360 12.32 -29.02 8.12
N ASN A 361 13.46 -28.71 7.53
CA ASN A 361 14.67 -29.52 7.67
C ASN A 361 15.31 -29.22 9.04
N ASP A 362 16.00 -30.19 9.62
CA ASP A 362 16.69 -30.01 10.90
C ASP A 362 17.88 -29.04 10.75
N GLU A 363 18.57 -29.13 9.61
CA GLU A 363 19.58 -28.16 9.18
C GLU A 363 19.12 -27.36 7.95
N VAL A 364 19.08 -26.03 8.08
CA VAL A 364 18.72 -25.13 6.97
C VAL A 364 19.96 -24.81 6.15
N ALA A 365 19.95 -25.21 4.88
CA ALA A 365 21.03 -24.92 3.97
C ALA A 365 21.04 -23.44 3.55
N LEU A 366 22.20 -22.81 3.69
CA LEU A 366 22.37 -21.39 3.38
C LEU A 366 22.56 -21.18 1.87
N VAL A 367 21.70 -20.35 1.28
CA VAL A 367 21.69 -20.08 -0.17
C VAL A 367 22.57 -18.88 -0.48
N ARG A 368 23.78 -19.08 -1.05
CA ARG A 368 24.67 -17.96 -1.42
C ARG A 368 24.38 -17.39 -2.80
N LEU A 369 24.65 -16.09 -2.96
CA LEU A 369 24.42 -15.36 -4.20
C LEU A 369 25.21 -15.93 -5.39
N LYS A 370 26.48 -16.31 -5.17
CA LYS A 370 27.36 -16.88 -6.21
C LYS A 370 26.69 -18.06 -6.94
N SER A 371 26.07 -18.97 -6.19
CA SER A 371 25.41 -20.16 -6.75
C SER A 371 24.21 -19.84 -7.64
N ILE A 372 23.51 -18.73 -7.36
CA ILE A 372 22.36 -18.28 -8.15
C ILE A 372 22.84 -17.63 -9.45
N ILE A 373 23.80 -16.70 -9.36
CA ILE A 373 24.34 -15.99 -10.53
C ILE A 373 25.04 -16.95 -11.51
N GLN A 374 25.72 -17.98 -11.00
CA GLN A 374 26.37 -18.99 -11.83
C GLN A 374 25.38 -19.95 -12.51
N SER A 375 24.14 -20.03 -12.03
CA SER A 375 23.14 -20.97 -12.57
C SER A 375 22.80 -20.68 -14.04
N GLN A 376 22.49 -21.74 -14.79
CA GLN A 376 22.07 -21.61 -16.19
C GLN A 376 20.77 -20.80 -16.31
N ALA A 377 19.85 -20.96 -15.36
CA ALA A 377 18.58 -20.22 -15.32
C ALA A 377 18.83 -18.71 -15.25
N TYR A 378 19.76 -18.27 -14.40
CA TYR A 378 20.11 -16.85 -14.29
C TYR A 378 20.77 -16.31 -15.56
N ARG A 379 21.77 -17.02 -16.10
CA ARG A 379 22.48 -16.62 -17.33
C ARG A 379 21.57 -16.51 -18.55
N LYS A 380 20.47 -17.27 -18.60
CA LYS A 380 19.47 -17.22 -19.68
C LYS A 380 18.66 -15.92 -19.71
N LEU A 381 18.50 -15.21 -18.58
CA LEU A 381 17.68 -13.97 -18.54
C LEU A 381 18.26 -12.85 -19.41
N LYS A 382 19.60 -12.71 -19.46
CA LYS A 382 20.32 -11.66 -20.21
C LYS A 382 19.72 -10.24 -20.02
N SER A 383 19.18 -9.95 -18.84
CA SER A 383 18.60 -8.65 -18.49
C SER A 383 19.57 -7.85 -17.60
N PRO A 384 19.70 -6.52 -17.79
CA PRO A 384 20.41 -5.66 -16.85
C PRO A 384 19.74 -5.65 -15.47
N LEU A 385 18.43 -5.88 -15.40
CA LEU A 385 17.69 -5.91 -14.13
C LEU A 385 17.46 -7.33 -13.59
N ALA A 386 18.31 -8.28 -13.99
CA ALA A 386 18.28 -9.64 -13.47
C ALA A 386 18.75 -9.70 -12.01
N VAL A 387 17.95 -10.28 -11.14
CA VAL A 387 18.22 -10.47 -9.71
C VAL A 387 17.96 -11.92 -9.29
N GLY A 388 18.69 -12.40 -8.29
CA GLY A 388 18.49 -13.72 -7.72
C GLY A 388 17.61 -13.64 -6.48
N LEU A 389 16.40 -14.20 -6.51
CA LEU A 389 15.54 -14.24 -5.32
C LEU A 389 15.95 -15.35 -4.35
N GLY A 390 16.53 -16.44 -4.84
CA GLY A 390 16.96 -17.55 -4.01
C GLY A 390 16.69 -18.90 -4.66
N ARG A 391 16.25 -19.88 -3.88
CA ARG A 391 15.88 -21.22 -4.35
C ARG A 391 14.47 -21.60 -3.91
N ASP A 392 13.76 -22.37 -4.73
CA ASP A 392 12.43 -22.89 -4.40
C ASP A 392 12.49 -24.10 -3.45
N VAL A 393 11.32 -24.68 -3.15
CA VAL A 393 11.18 -25.90 -2.32
C VAL A 393 11.82 -27.16 -2.91
N SER A 394 12.22 -27.14 -4.18
CA SER A 394 12.97 -28.21 -4.84
C SER A 394 14.48 -27.92 -4.93
N GLY A 395 14.92 -26.77 -4.42
CA GLY A 395 16.29 -26.30 -4.53
C GLY A 395 16.62 -25.66 -5.88
N ALA A 396 15.67 -25.50 -6.79
CA ALA A 396 15.91 -24.86 -8.08
C ALA A 396 16.12 -23.34 -7.90
N PRO A 397 17.11 -22.73 -8.59
CA PRO A 397 17.35 -21.30 -8.49
C PRO A 397 16.21 -20.50 -9.11
N ILE A 398 15.83 -19.39 -8.46
CA ILE A 398 14.76 -18.49 -8.89
C ILE A 398 15.37 -17.15 -9.32
N PRO A 399 15.81 -17.03 -10.58
CA PRO A 399 16.21 -15.76 -11.16
C PRO A 399 14.96 -14.98 -11.62
N VAL A 400 14.94 -13.68 -11.34
CA VAL A 400 13.83 -12.79 -11.72
C VAL A 400 14.38 -11.56 -12.43
N ASP A 401 13.61 -11.02 -13.36
CA ASP A 401 13.94 -9.79 -14.08
C ASP A 401 13.04 -8.66 -13.58
N LEU A 402 13.59 -7.68 -12.87
CA LEU A 402 12.81 -6.54 -12.36
C LEU A 402 12.23 -5.70 -13.50
N ALA A 403 12.73 -5.79 -14.74
CA ALA A 403 12.13 -5.12 -15.90
C ALA A 403 10.79 -5.74 -16.31
N LYS A 404 10.63 -7.05 -16.05
CA LYS A 404 9.41 -7.80 -16.35
C LYS A 404 8.40 -7.72 -15.22
N LEU A 405 8.87 -7.56 -13.98
CA LEU A 405 8.01 -7.09 -12.91
C LEU A 405 7.60 -5.64 -13.21
N PRO A 406 6.35 -5.24 -12.98
CA PRO A 406 6.01 -3.82 -12.99
C PRO A 406 6.80 -3.12 -11.90
N HIS A 407 6.61 -3.52 -10.64
CA HIS A 407 7.32 -3.06 -9.44
C HIS A 407 7.25 -4.15 -8.36
N LEU A 408 8.17 -4.14 -7.38
CA LEU A 408 8.25 -5.15 -6.33
C LEU A 408 7.93 -4.56 -4.95
N LEU A 409 6.96 -5.14 -4.25
CA LEU A 409 6.67 -4.86 -2.85
C LEU A 409 7.25 -5.97 -1.95
N ILE A 410 8.06 -5.60 -0.96
CA ILE A 410 8.69 -6.52 -0.01
C ILE A 410 8.17 -6.23 1.40
N ALA A 411 7.73 -7.25 2.12
CA ALA A 411 7.29 -7.07 3.50
C ALA A 411 7.72 -8.21 4.42
N GLY A 412 7.86 -7.94 5.70
CA GLY A 412 8.24 -8.93 6.71
C GLY A 412 8.67 -8.31 8.02
N THR A 413 8.57 -9.06 9.12
CA THR A 413 8.97 -8.55 10.44
C THR A 413 10.49 -8.43 10.58
N THR A 414 10.95 -7.74 11.61
CA THR A 414 12.38 -7.64 11.93
C THR A 414 13.00 -9.03 12.10
N GLY A 415 14.20 -9.26 11.54
CA GLY A 415 14.89 -10.55 11.61
C GLY A 415 14.35 -11.64 10.67
N SER A 416 13.31 -11.36 9.89
CA SER A 416 12.71 -12.33 8.96
C SER A 416 13.57 -12.60 7.71
N GLY A 417 14.47 -11.69 7.35
CA GLY A 417 15.34 -11.77 6.16
C GLY A 417 15.16 -10.66 5.13
N LYS A 418 14.21 -9.73 5.34
CA LYS A 418 13.92 -8.58 4.46
C LYS A 418 15.17 -7.79 4.05
N SER A 419 15.94 -7.31 5.02
CA SER A 419 17.12 -6.47 4.78
C SER A 419 18.20 -7.19 3.96
N ILE A 420 18.51 -8.44 4.31
CA ILE A 420 19.47 -9.28 3.59
C ILE A 420 19.01 -9.50 2.14
N CYS A 421 17.71 -9.70 1.93
CA CYS A 421 17.15 -9.81 0.59
C CYS A 421 17.35 -8.52 -0.22
N ILE A 422 17.02 -7.36 0.34
CA ILE A 422 17.21 -6.07 -0.35
C ILE A 422 18.69 -5.85 -0.70
N ASN A 423 19.60 -6.10 0.25
CA ASN A 423 21.04 -6.01 0.02
C ASN A 423 21.51 -6.99 -1.07
N SER A 424 20.96 -8.21 -1.11
CA SER A 424 21.21 -9.17 -2.18
C SER A 424 20.71 -8.65 -3.54
N LEU A 425 19.53 -8.03 -3.61
CA LEU A 425 19.00 -7.43 -4.85
C LEU A 425 19.89 -6.29 -5.34
N ILE A 426 20.23 -5.34 -4.47
CA ILE A 426 21.14 -4.23 -4.80
C ILE A 426 22.48 -4.78 -5.28
N THR A 427 23.04 -5.74 -4.55
CA THR A 427 24.31 -6.37 -4.89
C THR A 427 24.24 -7.07 -6.24
N CYS A 428 23.17 -7.83 -6.53
CA CYS A 428 22.96 -8.44 -7.86
C CYS A 428 23.02 -7.40 -8.98
N LEU A 429 22.38 -6.25 -8.76
CA LEU A 429 22.28 -5.19 -9.76
C LEU A 429 23.63 -4.51 -10.01
N VAL A 430 24.32 -4.05 -8.96
CA VAL A 430 25.64 -3.41 -9.13
C VAL A 430 26.72 -4.41 -9.56
N PHE A 431 26.55 -5.69 -9.23
CA PHE A 431 27.48 -6.72 -9.66
C PHE A 431 27.43 -6.91 -11.18
N ASN A 432 26.26 -6.78 -11.81
CA ASN A 432 26.06 -7.08 -13.23
C ASN A 432 25.99 -5.85 -14.15
N ASN A 433 25.98 -4.63 -13.60
CA ASN A 433 25.82 -3.40 -14.37
C ASN A 433 26.90 -2.38 -14.07
N THR A 434 27.30 -1.62 -15.09
CA THR A 434 28.10 -0.40 -14.93
C THR A 434 27.17 0.80 -14.69
N PRO A 435 27.67 1.91 -14.12
CA PRO A 435 26.88 3.13 -13.91
C PRO A 435 26.19 3.66 -15.18
N ASP A 436 26.84 3.56 -16.35
CA ASP A 436 26.23 3.96 -17.64
C ASP A 436 24.93 3.20 -18.01
N LYS A 437 24.70 2.04 -17.39
CA LYS A 437 23.54 1.18 -17.66
C LYS A 437 22.49 1.24 -16.56
N LEU A 438 22.90 1.50 -15.32
CA LEU A 438 22.04 1.45 -14.16
C LEU A 438 22.45 2.49 -13.14
N ASN A 439 21.47 3.31 -12.77
CA ASN A 439 21.53 4.21 -11.63
C ASN A 439 20.62 3.71 -10.51
N LEU A 440 20.98 4.04 -9.28
CA LEU A 440 20.26 3.69 -8.06
C LEU A 440 19.77 4.96 -7.37
N VAL A 441 18.56 4.92 -6.83
CA VAL A 441 18.03 5.90 -5.89
C VAL A 441 17.66 5.15 -4.62
N MET A 442 18.11 5.62 -3.47
CA MET A 442 17.93 4.91 -2.21
C MET A 442 17.35 5.84 -1.14
N ILE A 443 16.26 5.38 -0.49
CA ILE A 443 15.59 6.08 0.60
C ILE A 443 15.62 5.18 1.84
N ASP A 444 16.31 5.63 2.89
CA ASP A 444 16.51 4.92 4.16
C ASP A 444 16.27 5.87 5.35
N PRO A 445 15.01 6.07 5.77
CA PRO A 445 14.68 6.97 6.88
C PRO A 445 15.27 6.52 8.23
N LYS A 446 15.70 5.25 8.34
CA LYS A 446 16.25 4.68 9.58
C LYS A 446 17.77 4.74 9.67
N LYS A 447 18.48 5.05 8.59
CA LYS A 447 19.95 5.16 8.55
C LYS A 447 20.67 3.84 8.87
N VAL A 448 20.08 2.69 8.56
CA VAL A 448 20.63 1.38 8.96
C VAL A 448 21.10 0.57 7.76
N GLU A 449 20.31 0.53 6.69
CA GLU A 449 20.47 -0.46 5.64
C GLU A 449 21.31 0.08 4.49
N PHE A 450 20.99 1.28 3.99
CA PHE A 450 21.51 1.74 2.70
C PHE A 450 22.75 2.63 2.81
N ILE A 451 23.03 3.24 3.97
CA ILE A 451 24.15 4.19 4.13
C ILE A 451 25.50 3.64 3.65
N ARG A 452 25.71 2.32 3.79
CA ARG A 452 26.92 1.61 3.32
C ARG A 452 27.16 1.69 1.81
N PHE A 453 26.16 2.08 1.03
CA PHE A 453 26.22 2.22 -0.43
C PHE A 453 26.55 3.65 -0.88
N ASN A 454 26.64 4.62 0.04
CA ASN A 454 27.08 5.98 -0.29
C ASN A 454 28.47 5.96 -0.93
N GLY A 455 28.69 6.84 -1.90
CA GLY A 455 29.95 6.94 -2.65
C GLY A 455 30.08 5.97 -3.82
N MET A 456 29.13 5.04 -4.02
CA MET A 456 29.12 4.23 -5.24
C MET A 456 28.75 5.07 -6.47
N PRO A 457 29.39 4.85 -7.63
CA PRO A 457 29.13 5.62 -8.85
C PRO A 457 27.75 5.35 -9.47
N HIS A 458 27.08 4.26 -9.09
CA HIS A 458 25.70 3.99 -9.50
C HIS A 458 24.69 4.84 -8.75
N LEU A 459 25.02 5.34 -7.55
CA LEU A 459 24.07 6.06 -6.71
C LEU A 459 23.88 7.49 -7.24
N ILE A 460 22.63 7.88 -7.49
CA ILE A 460 22.28 9.27 -7.78
C ILE A 460 22.32 10.03 -6.45
N GLY A 461 23.25 10.98 -6.32
CA GLY A 461 23.43 11.71 -5.07
C GLY A 461 23.87 10.81 -3.91
N ASN A 462 23.26 11.03 -2.75
CA ASN A 462 23.45 10.20 -1.57
C ASN A 462 22.15 9.48 -1.19
N VAL A 463 22.26 8.51 -0.29
CA VAL A 463 21.11 7.87 0.35
C VAL A 463 20.31 8.93 1.09
N GLU A 464 19.03 9.03 0.76
CA GLU A 464 18.13 10.00 1.37
C GLU A 464 17.55 9.44 2.66
N VAL A 465 17.85 10.12 3.76
CA VAL A 465 17.54 9.70 5.13
C VAL A 465 16.44 10.53 5.78
N ASP A 466 16.09 11.64 5.15
CA ASP A 466 15.09 12.57 5.63
C ASP A 466 13.75 12.27 4.93
N ALA A 467 12.70 12.08 5.72
CA ALA A 467 11.38 11.71 5.19
C ALA A 467 10.71 12.86 4.43
N ASP A 468 11.01 14.12 4.79
CA ASP A 468 10.51 15.31 4.09
C ASP A 468 11.18 15.41 2.72
N ARG A 469 12.51 15.22 2.67
CA ARG A 469 13.28 15.20 1.42
C ARG A 469 12.90 14.02 0.53
N ALA A 470 12.56 12.86 1.11
CA ALA A 470 12.15 11.67 0.36
C ALA A 470 10.94 11.92 -0.56
N VAL A 471 9.99 12.77 -0.15
CA VAL A 471 8.88 13.19 -1.02
C VAL A 471 9.40 13.96 -2.24
N GLY A 472 10.39 14.83 -2.05
CA GLY A 472 11.10 15.52 -3.13
C GLY A 472 11.77 14.57 -4.12
N VAL A 473 12.37 13.48 -3.64
CA VAL A 473 12.95 12.42 -4.49
C VAL A 473 11.87 11.75 -5.35
N LEU A 474 10.73 11.39 -4.76
CA LEU A 474 9.61 10.77 -5.50
C LEU A 474 9.03 11.72 -6.56
N ARG A 475 8.92 13.01 -6.24
CA ARG A 475 8.49 14.05 -7.20
C ARG A 475 9.51 14.20 -8.33
N TRP A 476 10.80 14.21 -8.03
CA TRP A 476 11.86 14.23 -9.04
C TRP A 476 11.80 13.00 -9.96
N LEU A 477 11.61 11.80 -9.40
CA LEU A 477 11.46 10.57 -10.19
C LEU A 477 10.27 10.67 -11.16
N THR A 478 9.19 11.33 -10.75
CA THR A 478 8.02 11.58 -11.60
C THR A 478 8.35 12.56 -12.73
N ALA A 479 9.08 13.63 -12.43
CA ALA A 479 9.53 14.58 -13.45
C ALA A 479 10.52 13.93 -14.45
N GLU A 480 11.45 13.10 -13.97
CA GLU A 480 12.38 12.34 -14.82
C GLU A 480 11.63 11.32 -15.68
N MET A 481 10.57 10.68 -15.16
CA MET A 481 9.69 9.82 -15.95
C MET A 481 9.03 10.59 -17.10
N ASP A 482 8.46 11.77 -16.82
CA ASP A 482 7.79 12.62 -17.82
C ASP A 482 8.80 13.08 -18.89
N ARG A 483 9.98 13.57 -18.46
CA ARG A 483 11.10 13.94 -19.35
C ARG A 483 11.50 12.79 -20.28
N ARG A 484 11.59 11.56 -19.77
CA ARG A 484 11.91 10.38 -20.59
C ARG A 484 10.85 10.13 -21.66
N TYR A 485 9.56 10.28 -21.34
CA TYR A 485 8.50 10.15 -22.33
C TYR A 485 8.58 11.20 -23.44
N GLU A 486 8.91 12.45 -23.11
CA GLU A 486 9.15 13.50 -24.10
C GLU A 486 10.32 13.13 -25.02
N MET A 487 11.44 12.70 -24.44
CA MET A 487 12.62 12.25 -25.21
C MET A 487 12.31 11.03 -26.09
N PHE A 488 11.48 10.10 -25.62
CA PHE A 488 11.04 8.96 -26.41
C PHE A 488 10.20 9.40 -27.60
N THR A 489 9.30 10.36 -27.39
CA THR A 489 8.44 10.92 -28.45
C THR A 489 9.26 11.59 -29.54
N GLN A 490 10.29 12.37 -29.17
CA GLN A 490 11.18 13.05 -30.12
C GLN A 490 11.91 12.08 -31.07
N VAL A 491 12.26 10.87 -30.61
CA VAL A 491 12.92 9.85 -31.43
C VAL A 491 11.97 8.73 -31.88
N ASN A 492 10.66 8.88 -31.65
CA ASN A 492 9.61 7.91 -31.91
C ASN A 492 9.89 6.51 -31.30
N ALA A 493 10.40 6.47 -30.08
CA ALA A 493 10.60 5.25 -29.30
C ALA A 493 9.39 4.99 -28.39
N ARG A 494 9.10 3.70 -28.12
CA ARG A 494 8.00 3.31 -27.20
C ARG A 494 8.47 3.07 -25.76
N ASN A 495 9.76 2.83 -25.56
CA ASN A 495 10.36 2.49 -24.26
C ASN A 495 11.85 2.76 -24.26
N LEU A 496 12.47 2.66 -23.09
CA LEU A 496 13.91 2.90 -22.87
C LEU A 496 14.81 2.08 -23.81
N ASN A 497 14.49 0.79 -24.00
CA ASN A 497 15.26 -0.08 -24.88
C ASN A 497 15.19 0.37 -26.35
N GLY A 498 14.01 0.79 -26.81
CA GLY A 498 13.80 1.36 -28.13
C GLY A 498 14.56 2.67 -28.31
N TYR A 499 14.52 3.55 -27.31
CA TYR A 499 15.28 4.80 -27.28
C TYR A 499 16.78 4.52 -27.39
N ASN A 500 17.32 3.69 -26.50
CA ASN A 500 18.75 3.36 -26.45
C ASN A 500 19.26 2.71 -27.73
N ARG A 501 18.43 1.90 -28.40
CA ARG A 501 18.77 1.28 -29.70
C ARG A 501 18.84 2.29 -30.84
N LYS A 502 17.92 3.26 -30.85
CA LYS A 502 17.90 4.33 -31.86
C LYS A 502 19.06 5.29 -31.64
N VAL A 503 19.25 5.72 -30.41
CA VAL A 503 20.31 6.66 -30.01
C VAL A 503 21.70 6.08 -30.16
N ALA A 504 21.88 4.76 -30.03
CA ALA A 504 23.17 4.12 -30.32
C ALA A 504 23.71 4.40 -31.74
N LYS A 505 22.83 4.80 -32.68
CA LYS A 505 23.21 5.17 -34.05
C LYS A 505 23.47 6.67 -34.23
N HIS A 506 23.10 7.49 -33.24
CA HIS A 506 23.32 8.94 -33.25
C HIS A 506 24.60 9.29 -32.50
N LYS A 507 25.39 10.23 -33.02
CA LYS A 507 26.66 10.65 -32.39
C LYS A 507 26.49 11.65 -31.24
N THR A 508 25.37 12.38 -31.21
CA THR A 508 25.12 13.51 -30.29
C THR A 508 24.27 13.14 -29.08
N LEU A 509 23.36 12.17 -29.23
CA LEU A 509 22.47 11.73 -28.16
C LEU A 509 23.13 10.63 -27.33
N LYS A 510 23.03 10.72 -26.01
CA LYS A 510 23.53 9.71 -25.07
C LYS A 510 22.45 8.69 -24.73
N LYS A 511 22.87 7.44 -24.48
CA LYS A 511 21.99 6.40 -23.94
C LYS A 511 21.54 6.79 -22.54
N MET A 512 20.34 6.37 -22.17
CA MET A 512 19.79 6.56 -20.83
C MET A 512 19.90 5.27 -20.01
N PRO A 513 20.37 5.35 -18.75
CA PRO A 513 20.42 4.20 -17.86
C PRO A 513 19.04 3.85 -17.31
N TYR A 514 18.89 2.60 -16.87
CA TYR A 514 17.79 2.22 -15.97
C TYR A 514 17.93 2.94 -14.63
N ILE A 515 16.83 3.19 -13.95
CA ILE A 515 16.83 3.68 -12.56
C ILE A 515 16.15 2.63 -11.69
N ALA A 516 16.86 2.04 -10.75
CA ALA A 516 16.26 1.19 -9.71
C ALA A 516 16.14 1.99 -8.41
N VAL A 517 14.92 2.10 -7.92
CA VAL A 517 14.58 2.90 -6.73
C VAL A 517 14.32 1.94 -5.58
N PHE A 518 15.04 2.09 -4.48
CA PHE A 518 14.91 1.28 -3.27
C PHE A 518 14.39 2.14 -2.11
N ILE A 519 13.32 1.68 -1.47
CA ILE A 519 12.75 2.30 -0.28
C ILE A 519 12.76 1.24 0.83
N ASP A 520 13.52 1.44 1.90
CA ASP A 520 13.66 0.41 2.95
C ASP A 520 12.39 0.26 3.82
N GLU A 521 11.81 1.39 4.22
CA GLU A 521 10.65 1.43 5.11
C GLU A 521 9.61 2.44 4.60
N LEU A 522 8.67 1.93 3.80
CA LEU A 522 7.53 2.70 3.30
C LEU A 522 6.69 3.26 4.45
N ALA A 523 6.57 2.53 5.56
CA ALA A 523 5.71 2.92 6.67
C ALA A 523 6.10 4.27 7.29
N ASP A 524 7.40 4.59 7.32
CA ASP A 524 7.88 5.85 7.88
C ASP A 524 7.49 7.03 6.98
N LEU A 525 7.51 6.84 5.65
CA LEU A 525 7.05 7.84 4.69
C LEU A 525 5.52 8.00 4.72
N MET A 526 4.79 6.89 4.79
CA MET A 526 3.32 6.89 4.86
C MET A 526 2.80 7.44 6.19
N HIS A 527 3.58 7.40 7.27
CA HIS A 527 3.19 7.99 8.55
C HIS A 527 3.21 9.52 8.52
N ILE A 528 4.16 10.11 7.80
CA ILE A 528 4.36 11.56 7.77
C ILE A 528 3.58 12.19 6.60
N TYR A 529 3.66 11.61 5.39
CA TYR A 529 3.05 12.16 4.17
C TYR A 529 2.23 11.11 3.38
N PRO A 530 1.16 10.53 3.95
CA PRO A 530 0.42 9.43 3.33
C PRO A 530 -0.12 9.80 1.93
N GLY A 531 -0.74 10.97 1.79
CA GLY A 531 -1.39 11.38 0.53
C GLY A 531 -0.40 11.62 -0.62
N ASP A 532 0.72 12.29 -0.34
CA ASP A 532 1.73 12.60 -1.36
C ASP A 532 2.52 11.36 -1.76
N VAL A 533 2.92 10.54 -0.79
CA VAL A 533 3.67 9.30 -1.01
C VAL A 533 2.83 8.31 -1.80
N GLU A 534 1.57 8.06 -1.38
CA GLU A 534 0.68 7.13 -2.06
C GLU A 534 0.40 7.56 -3.50
N ARG A 535 0.04 8.83 -3.72
CA ARG A 535 -0.24 9.38 -5.05
C ARG A 535 0.96 9.25 -5.98
N THR A 536 2.15 9.61 -5.49
CA THR A 536 3.37 9.62 -6.31
C THR A 536 3.85 8.20 -6.60
N LEU A 537 3.85 7.31 -5.61
CA LEU A 537 4.19 5.89 -5.81
C LEU A 537 3.22 5.21 -6.77
N CYS A 538 1.91 5.46 -6.66
CA CYS A 538 0.93 4.88 -7.59
C CYS A 538 1.15 5.39 -9.02
N ARG A 539 1.37 6.69 -9.22
CA ARG A 539 1.64 7.26 -10.55
C ARG A 539 2.90 6.67 -11.16
N LEU A 540 3.99 6.62 -10.40
CA LEU A 540 5.23 5.97 -10.84
C LEU A 540 4.94 4.50 -11.17
N ALA A 541 4.26 3.78 -10.29
CA ALA A 541 4.01 2.36 -10.48
C ALA A 541 3.18 2.03 -11.74
N GLN A 542 2.31 2.96 -12.16
CA GLN A 542 1.50 2.82 -13.37
C GLN A 542 2.28 3.12 -14.65
N MET A 543 3.18 4.09 -14.63
CA MET A 543 3.73 4.71 -15.84
C MET A 543 5.25 4.51 -16.03
N ALA A 544 5.99 4.12 -14.98
CA ALA A 544 7.45 4.09 -14.98
C ALA A 544 8.07 2.91 -15.75
N ARG A 545 7.34 1.80 -15.93
CA ARG A 545 7.87 0.57 -16.54
C ARG A 545 8.50 0.81 -17.92
N ALA A 546 7.86 1.60 -18.77
CA ALA A 546 8.36 1.87 -20.12
C ALA A 546 9.57 2.83 -20.12
N THR A 547 9.67 3.71 -19.11
CA THR A 547 10.78 4.66 -18.95
C THR A 547 12.03 4.03 -18.33
N GLY A 548 11.91 2.78 -17.86
CA GLY A 548 13.00 2.04 -17.24
C GLY A 548 13.30 2.49 -15.82
N ILE A 549 12.30 3.05 -15.14
CA ILE A 549 12.35 3.35 -13.71
C ILE A 549 11.60 2.21 -12.98
N HIS A 550 12.26 1.55 -12.04
CA HIS A 550 11.73 0.36 -11.36
C HIS A 550 11.82 0.50 -9.83
N LEU A 551 10.66 0.52 -9.18
CA LEU A 551 10.51 0.60 -7.73
C LEU A 551 10.64 -0.79 -7.06
N VAL A 552 11.46 -0.84 -6.00
CA VAL A 552 11.51 -1.89 -4.98
C VAL A 552 11.19 -1.23 -3.65
N VAL A 553 9.99 -1.48 -3.14
CA VAL A 553 9.48 -0.83 -1.93
C VAL A 553 9.37 -1.86 -0.84
N ALA A 554 9.93 -1.57 0.33
CA ALA A 554 9.93 -2.47 1.46
C ALA A 554 9.23 -1.89 2.68
N THR A 555 8.69 -2.74 3.55
CA THR A 555 8.10 -2.33 4.83
C THR A 555 8.22 -3.43 5.88
N GLN A 556 8.42 -3.05 7.13
CA GLN A 556 8.33 -3.96 8.29
C GLN A 556 6.95 -3.96 8.94
N ARG A 557 6.08 -3.02 8.53
CA ARG A 557 4.72 -2.85 9.06
C ARG A 557 3.71 -3.23 7.98
N PRO A 558 3.35 -4.52 7.86
CA PRO A 558 2.40 -5.00 6.86
C PRO A 558 0.95 -4.75 7.29
N SER A 559 0.58 -3.48 7.44
CA SER A 559 -0.73 -3.02 7.87
C SER A 559 -1.47 -2.29 6.74
N THR A 560 -2.80 -2.23 6.79
CA THR A 560 -3.64 -1.69 5.70
C THR A 560 -3.50 -0.18 5.49
N ASP A 561 -3.00 0.54 6.50
CA ASP A 561 -2.65 1.96 6.45
C ASP A 561 -1.33 2.22 5.72
N VAL A 562 -0.41 1.24 5.70
CA VAL A 562 0.86 1.34 4.96
C VAL A 562 0.73 0.72 3.57
N ILE A 563 0.17 -0.50 3.50
CA ILE A 563 -0.07 -1.23 2.26
C ILE A 563 -1.56 -1.10 1.92
N THR A 564 -1.92 0.05 1.38
CA THR A 564 -3.30 0.39 1.03
C THR A 564 -3.77 -0.40 -0.20
N GLY A 565 -5.08 -0.37 -0.48
CA GLY A 565 -5.64 -0.98 -1.69
C GLY A 565 -5.02 -0.44 -2.99
N LEU A 566 -4.71 0.87 -3.04
CA LEU A 566 -4.09 1.52 -4.20
C LEU A 566 -2.66 1.06 -4.41
N ILE A 567 -1.87 0.95 -3.33
CA ILE A 567 -0.51 0.39 -3.40
C ILE A 567 -0.58 -1.06 -3.91
N LYS A 568 -1.46 -1.90 -3.35
CA LYS A 568 -1.58 -3.30 -3.82
C LYS A 568 -1.96 -3.41 -5.29
N ALA A 569 -2.86 -2.56 -5.77
CA ALA A 569 -3.29 -2.57 -7.17
C ALA A 569 -2.14 -2.28 -8.15
N ASN A 570 -1.17 -1.45 -7.75
CA ASN A 570 -0.06 -1.04 -8.62
C ASN A 570 1.25 -1.83 -8.39
N PHE A 571 1.33 -2.62 -7.32
CA PHE A 571 2.45 -3.52 -7.01
C PHE A 571 1.99 -4.99 -7.01
N PRO A 572 1.75 -5.60 -8.18
CA PRO A 572 1.29 -7.00 -8.27
C PRO A 572 2.39 -8.01 -7.98
N ALA A 573 3.67 -7.66 -8.14
CA ALA A 573 4.77 -8.53 -7.72
C ALA A 573 5.07 -8.29 -6.25
N ARG A 574 4.98 -9.34 -5.43
CA ARG A 574 5.09 -9.22 -3.98
C ARG A 574 5.98 -10.30 -3.40
N LEU A 575 6.78 -9.94 -2.41
CA LEU A 575 7.64 -10.84 -1.66
C LEU A 575 7.36 -10.67 -0.18
N SER A 576 6.83 -11.71 0.46
CA SER A 576 6.52 -11.70 1.89
C SER A 576 7.48 -12.62 2.63
N PHE A 577 8.23 -12.08 3.59
CA PHE A 577 8.96 -12.87 4.58
C PHE A 577 8.04 -13.21 5.76
N SER A 578 8.56 -13.91 6.76
CA SER A 578 7.80 -14.24 7.96
C SER A 578 7.12 -13.00 8.55
N VAL A 579 5.82 -13.14 8.84
CA VAL A 579 4.99 -12.13 9.51
C VAL A 579 4.40 -12.67 10.80
N ALA A 580 3.85 -11.78 11.64
CA ALA A 580 3.34 -12.17 12.96
C ALA A 580 2.00 -12.91 12.88
N SER A 581 1.14 -12.55 11.91
CA SER A 581 -0.21 -13.11 11.83
C SER A 581 -0.69 -13.38 10.40
N GLY A 582 -1.70 -14.22 10.27
CA GLY A 582 -2.38 -14.45 8.98
C GLY A 582 -3.13 -13.22 8.46
N ILE A 583 -3.43 -12.23 9.32
CA ILE A 583 -3.98 -10.93 8.89
C ILE A 583 -2.90 -10.17 8.12
N ASP A 584 -1.70 -10.07 8.69
CA ASP A 584 -0.54 -9.43 8.06
C ASP A 584 -0.18 -10.11 6.73
N SER A 585 -0.26 -11.45 6.69
CA SER A 585 -0.06 -12.21 5.45
C SER A 585 -1.07 -11.81 4.36
N ARG A 586 -2.35 -11.65 4.73
CA ARG A 586 -3.40 -11.22 3.79
C ARG A 586 -3.23 -9.77 3.35
N VAL A 587 -2.69 -8.90 4.20
CA VAL A 587 -2.38 -7.52 3.79
C VAL A 587 -1.37 -7.51 2.65
N ILE A 588 -0.37 -8.38 2.68
CA ILE A 588 0.68 -8.42 1.64
C ILE A 588 0.27 -9.27 0.43
N LEU A 589 -0.12 -10.53 0.65
CA LEU A 589 -0.27 -11.54 -0.40
C LEU A 589 -1.71 -11.76 -0.85
N ASP A 590 -2.68 -11.11 -0.22
CA ASP A 590 -4.12 -11.41 -0.34
C ASP A 590 -4.48 -12.85 0.09
N SER A 591 -3.54 -13.59 0.68
CA SER A 591 -3.71 -14.95 1.20
C SER A 591 -2.98 -15.14 2.53
N VAL A 592 -3.37 -16.16 3.29
CA VAL A 592 -2.62 -16.63 4.46
C VAL A 592 -1.41 -17.46 4.04
N GLY A 593 -0.45 -17.66 4.94
CA GLY A 593 0.69 -18.56 4.77
C GLY A 593 2.03 -17.94 5.13
N ALA A 594 2.19 -16.62 5.07
CA ALA A 594 3.46 -15.98 5.42
C ALA A 594 3.76 -16.06 6.93
N GLU A 595 2.74 -16.20 7.78
CA GLU A 595 2.89 -16.44 9.22
C GLU A 595 3.49 -17.83 9.54
N GLN A 596 3.47 -18.75 8.57
CA GLN A 596 4.03 -20.11 8.70
C GLN A 596 5.49 -20.20 8.24
N LEU A 597 6.05 -19.12 7.68
CA LEU A 597 7.44 -19.09 7.23
C LEU A 597 8.41 -19.12 8.40
N LEU A 598 9.56 -19.75 8.21
CA LEU A 598 10.53 -20.04 9.28
C LEU A 598 11.38 -18.82 9.69
N GLY A 599 11.32 -17.73 8.92
CA GLY A 599 12.23 -16.58 9.06
C GLY A 599 13.59 -16.87 8.41
N LYS A 600 14.62 -16.07 8.76
CA LYS A 600 16.00 -16.23 8.24
C LYS A 600 16.07 -16.36 6.71
N GLY A 601 15.27 -15.59 5.98
CA GLY A 601 15.24 -15.58 4.51
C GLY A 601 14.17 -16.47 3.87
N ASP A 602 13.43 -17.28 4.64
CA ASP A 602 12.27 -18.02 4.12
C ASP A 602 11.14 -17.04 3.75
N SER A 603 10.63 -17.16 2.53
CA SER A 603 9.73 -16.19 1.92
C SER A 603 8.69 -16.82 0.98
N LEU A 604 7.63 -16.06 0.70
CA LEU A 604 6.62 -16.34 -0.31
C LEU A 604 6.70 -15.25 -1.39
N PHE A 605 7.01 -15.67 -2.61
CA PHE A 605 7.04 -14.80 -3.79
C PHE A 605 5.77 -14.97 -4.63
N LEU A 606 5.02 -13.89 -4.79
CA LEU A 606 3.88 -13.77 -5.70
C LEU A 606 4.34 -13.03 -6.97
N SER A 607 4.45 -13.79 -8.06
CA SER A 607 4.69 -13.22 -9.39
C SER A 607 3.37 -12.69 -9.97
N PRO A 608 3.39 -11.60 -10.77
CA PRO A 608 2.19 -11.09 -11.43
C PRO A 608 1.49 -12.11 -12.35
N ASP A 609 2.26 -13.03 -12.93
CA ASP A 609 1.76 -14.05 -13.86
C ASP A 609 1.32 -15.35 -13.15
N ALA A 610 1.54 -15.45 -11.83
CA ALA A 610 1.26 -16.66 -11.07
C ALA A 610 -0.11 -16.62 -10.40
N SER A 611 -0.79 -17.77 -10.35
CA SER A 611 -2.09 -17.91 -9.68
C SER A 611 -1.98 -17.95 -8.14
N GLY A 612 -0.77 -18.04 -7.60
CA GLY A 612 -0.54 -18.11 -6.16
C GLY A 612 0.93 -17.93 -5.80
N ALA A 613 1.18 -17.63 -4.52
CA ALA A 613 2.54 -17.40 -4.03
C ALA A 613 3.34 -18.70 -3.97
N MET A 614 4.57 -18.65 -4.44
CA MET A 614 5.55 -19.74 -4.41
C MET A 614 6.50 -19.53 -3.24
N ARG A 615 6.80 -20.59 -2.49
CA ARG A 615 7.75 -20.52 -1.39
C ARG A 615 9.19 -20.60 -1.89
N ASN A 616 10.06 -19.77 -1.34
CA ASN A 616 11.46 -19.72 -1.67
C ASN A 616 12.33 -19.34 -0.47
N GLN A 617 13.50 -19.98 -0.38
CA GLN A 617 14.56 -19.59 0.54
C GLN A 617 15.41 -18.50 -0.12
N GLY A 618 15.41 -17.33 0.50
CA GLY A 618 16.12 -16.14 0.06
C GLY A 618 17.63 -16.31 0.00
N VAL A 619 18.27 -15.56 -0.89
CA VAL A 619 19.73 -15.45 -0.93
C VAL A 619 20.23 -14.79 0.35
N PHE A 620 21.23 -15.43 0.97
CA PHE A 620 22.05 -14.84 2.00
C PHE A 620 23.30 -14.23 1.37
N ILE A 621 23.57 -12.98 1.74
CA ILE A 621 24.80 -12.28 1.45
C ILE A 621 25.35 -11.72 2.76
N SER A 622 26.63 -11.93 3.03
CA SER A 622 27.27 -11.38 4.23
C SER A 622 27.60 -9.90 4.05
N ASP A 623 27.75 -9.19 5.18
CA ASP A 623 28.23 -7.80 5.16
C ASP A 623 29.60 -7.68 4.49
N THR A 624 30.48 -8.67 4.70
CA THR A 624 31.81 -8.74 4.08
C THR A 624 31.74 -8.86 2.55
N GLU A 625 30.78 -9.59 1.99
CA GLU A 625 30.55 -9.67 0.54
C GLU A 625 30.10 -8.32 -0.01
N VAL A 626 29.18 -7.64 0.68
CA VAL A 626 28.69 -6.31 0.30
C VAL A 626 29.84 -5.30 0.33
N GLU A 627 30.63 -5.25 1.41
CA GLU A 627 31.78 -4.35 1.55
C GLU A 627 32.85 -4.57 0.49
N ARG A 628 33.15 -5.82 0.13
CA ARG A 628 34.10 -6.10 -0.97
C ARG A 628 33.62 -5.53 -2.30
N ILE A 629 32.31 -5.60 -2.57
CA ILE A 629 31.72 -5.11 -3.81
C ILE A 629 31.61 -3.59 -3.82
N THR A 630 31.19 -2.97 -2.72
CA THR A 630 31.18 -1.51 -2.62
C THR A 630 32.60 -0.96 -2.72
N LYS A 631 33.57 -1.57 -2.03
CA LYS A 631 34.99 -1.18 -2.11
C LYS A 631 35.53 -1.25 -3.54
N PHE A 632 35.24 -2.32 -4.28
CA PHE A 632 35.63 -2.43 -5.69
C PHE A 632 35.16 -1.22 -6.50
N TRP A 633 33.93 -0.76 -6.29
CA TRP A 633 33.39 0.39 -7.00
C TRP A 633 33.97 1.74 -6.52
N HIS A 634 34.34 1.86 -5.25
CA HIS A 634 35.01 3.04 -4.71
C HIS A 634 36.45 3.19 -5.19
N GLU A 635 37.15 2.09 -5.46
CA GLU A 635 38.55 2.08 -5.92
C GLU A 635 38.71 2.40 -7.41
N HIS A 636 37.61 2.50 -8.16
CA HIS A 636 37.60 2.89 -9.58
C HIS A 636 36.77 4.17 -9.85
N PRO A 637 36.97 5.28 -9.10
CA PRO A 637 36.14 6.48 -9.21
C PRO A 637 36.46 7.28 -10.48
N ASP A 638 37.71 7.26 -10.94
CA ASP A 638 38.19 8.05 -12.08
C ASP A 638 37.54 7.65 -13.43
N GLU A 639 36.83 6.52 -13.48
CA GLU A 639 36.10 6.09 -14.67
C GLU A 639 34.67 6.65 -14.76
N TYR A 640 34.08 7.15 -13.66
CA TYR A 640 32.67 7.54 -13.61
C TYR A 640 32.46 8.81 -12.79
N GLU A 641 31.82 9.82 -13.38
CA GLU A 641 31.44 11.06 -12.68
C GLU A 641 30.38 10.78 -11.60
N THR A 642 30.57 11.34 -10.41
CA THR A 642 29.56 11.33 -9.35
C THR A 642 28.33 12.12 -9.78
N ILE A 643 27.15 11.52 -9.66
CA ILE A 643 25.90 12.17 -10.03
C ILE A 643 25.44 13.03 -8.84
N PRO A 644 25.32 14.37 -8.97
CA PRO A 644 24.85 15.22 -7.87
C PRO A 644 23.38 14.94 -7.55
N CYS A 645 22.91 15.31 -6.35
CA CYS A 645 21.50 15.19 -5.94
C CYS A 645 20.61 16.11 -6.80
N PRO A 646 19.89 15.59 -7.80
CA PRO A 646 19.17 16.45 -8.74
C PRO A 646 17.90 17.06 -8.12
N TRP A 647 17.39 16.45 -7.05
CA TRP A 647 16.20 16.89 -6.33
C TRP A 647 16.47 18.04 -5.35
N ASP A 648 17.71 18.40 -5.02
CA ASP A 648 17.99 19.52 -4.11
C ASP A 648 17.40 20.83 -4.67
N SER A 649 17.59 21.07 -5.97
CA SER A 649 16.98 22.21 -6.67
C SER A 649 15.45 22.20 -6.61
N LEU A 650 14.81 21.05 -6.80
CA LEU A 650 13.35 20.91 -6.74
C LEU A 650 12.82 21.10 -5.32
N ILE A 651 13.52 20.58 -4.31
CA ILE A 651 13.15 20.74 -2.89
C ILE A 651 13.26 22.22 -2.51
N ALA A 652 14.38 22.86 -2.85
CA ALA A 652 14.57 24.28 -2.58
C ALA A 652 13.52 25.16 -3.29
N LYS A 653 13.18 24.82 -4.54
CA LYS A 653 12.09 25.48 -5.29
C LYS A 653 10.74 25.34 -4.58
N HIS A 654 10.40 24.14 -4.11
CA HIS A 654 9.14 23.93 -3.40
C HIS A 654 9.11 24.62 -2.03
N ALA A 655 10.19 24.54 -1.27
CA ALA A 655 10.30 25.25 0.01
C ALA A 655 10.09 26.77 -0.18
N LEU A 656 10.66 27.33 -1.25
CA LEU A 656 10.47 28.74 -1.57
C LEU A 656 9.03 29.07 -2.00
N LEU A 657 8.36 28.18 -2.74
CA LEU A 657 6.96 28.34 -3.14
C LEU A 657 5.99 28.23 -1.95
N ASP A 658 6.27 27.34 -1.00
CA ASP A 658 5.48 27.17 0.23
C ASP A 658 5.65 28.36 1.19
N GLU A 659 6.85 28.97 1.23
CA GLU A 659 7.12 30.20 2.01
C GLU A 659 6.43 31.46 1.45
N THR A 660 6.24 31.53 0.13
CA THR A 660 5.80 32.76 -0.56
C THR A 660 4.31 32.73 -0.97
N ASP A 661 3.98 32.03 -2.06
CA ASP A 661 2.61 31.83 -2.54
C ASP A 661 2.56 30.73 -3.63
N SER A 662 1.59 29.81 -3.54
CA SER A 662 1.44 28.71 -4.50
C SER A 662 1.22 29.13 -5.97
N LEU A 663 0.84 30.39 -6.23
CA LEU A 663 0.64 30.93 -7.57
C LEU A 663 1.83 31.74 -8.09
N LEU A 664 2.92 31.82 -7.33
CA LEU A 664 4.11 32.60 -7.70
C LEU A 664 4.79 32.05 -8.96
N GLU A 665 4.87 30.73 -9.13
CA GLU A 665 5.42 30.12 -10.36
C GLU A 665 4.63 30.53 -11.61
N THR A 666 3.30 30.53 -11.51
CA THR A 666 2.44 31.01 -12.62
C THR A 666 2.61 32.51 -12.84
N ALA A 667 2.88 33.29 -11.79
CA ALA A 667 3.15 34.71 -11.90
C ALA A 667 4.49 35.01 -12.56
N ILE A 668 5.53 34.19 -12.30
CA ILE A 668 6.84 34.26 -12.95
C ILE A 668 6.69 33.98 -14.46
N ASP A 669 5.99 32.90 -14.83
CA ASP A 669 5.72 32.58 -16.25
C ASP A 669 4.96 33.72 -16.97
N LEU A 670 4.02 34.39 -16.28
CA LEU A 670 3.35 35.57 -16.81
C LEU A 670 4.29 36.77 -16.95
N ALA A 671 5.27 36.93 -16.06
CA ALA A 671 6.29 37.98 -16.12
C ALA A 671 7.29 37.77 -17.24
N GLN A 672 7.63 36.52 -17.57
CA GLN A 672 8.48 36.21 -18.71
C GLN A 672 7.77 36.43 -20.06
N LYS A 673 6.45 36.26 -20.11
CA LYS A 673 5.65 36.36 -21.35
C LYS A 673 5.12 37.76 -21.67
N GLN A 674 5.29 38.74 -20.78
CA GLN A 674 4.68 40.06 -20.91
C GLN A 674 5.70 41.13 -20.57
N ASP A 675 5.84 42.16 -21.41
CA ASP A 675 6.74 43.30 -21.15
C ASP A 675 6.31 44.17 -19.96
N PHE A 676 5.02 44.09 -19.58
CA PHE A 676 4.44 44.88 -18.50
C PHE A 676 3.47 44.06 -17.64
N LEU A 677 3.59 44.19 -16.31
CA LEU A 677 2.65 43.61 -15.35
C LEU A 677 2.00 44.68 -14.47
N SER A 678 0.81 44.37 -13.98
CA SER A 678 0.15 45.14 -12.93
C SER A 678 -0.50 44.21 -11.91
N THR A 679 -0.69 44.69 -10.69
CA THR A 679 -1.37 43.93 -9.63
C THR A 679 -2.79 43.51 -10.05
N SER A 680 -3.53 44.40 -10.74
CA SER A 680 -4.86 44.09 -11.28
C SER A 680 -4.82 43.08 -12.44
N PHE A 681 -3.72 43.00 -13.20
CA PHE A 681 -3.53 41.96 -14.22
C PHE A 681 -3.35 40.58 -13.57
N LEU A 682 -2.45 40.48 -12.58
CA LEU A 682 -2.27 39.25 -11.79
C LEU A 682 -3.57 38.83 -11.10
N GLN A 683 -4.31 39.78 -10.52
CA GLN A 683 -5.60 39.54 -9.89
C GLN A 683 -6.58 38.83 -10.82
N ARG A 684 -6.72 39.31 -12.06
CA ARG A 684 -7.64 38.73 -13.06
C ARG A 684 -7.14 37.40 -13.61
N ARG A 685 -5.83 37.31 -13.88
CA ARG A 685 -5.25 36.12 -14.53
C ARG A 685 -5.12 34.94 -13.59
N LEU A 686 -4.72 35.21 -12.34
CA LEU A 686 -4.55 34.20 -11.28
C LEU A 686 -5.84 34.00 -10.44
N ARG A 687 -6.89 34.81 -10.68
CA ARG A 687 -8.19 34.76 -9.98
C ARG A 687 -8.04 34.86 -8.44
N VAL A 688 -7.15 35.73 -7.98
CA VAL A 688 -6.89 35.98 -6.55
C VAL A 688 -7.43 37.33 -6.11
N GLY A 689 -7.60 37.54 -4.80
CA GLY A 689 -7.90 38.86 -4.25
C GLY A 689 -6.75 39.85 -4.42
N TYR A 690 -7.06 41.16 -4.45
CA TYR A 690 -6.05 42.22 -4.58
C TYR A 690 -4.88 42.12 -3.58
N PRO A 691 -5.09 41.83 -2.27
CA PRO A 691 -3.99 41.73 -1.31
C PRO A 691 -2.99 40.62 -1.66
N ARG A 692 -3.49 39.49 -2.17
CA ARG A 692 -2.65 38.35 -2.59
C ARG A 692 -1.91 38.66 -3.89
N ALA A 693 -2.57 39.26 -4.87
CA ALA A 693 -1.93 39.73 -6.10
C ALA A 693 -0.83 40.79 -5.83
N ALA A 694 -1.04 41.69 -4.87
CA ALA A 694 -0.04 42.68 -4.47
C ALA A 694 1.19 42.02 -3.85
N ARG A 695 1.01 41.03 -2.97
CA ARG A 695 2.12 40.28 -2.36
C ARG A 695 2.92 39.47 -3.40
N ILE A 696 2.23 38.79 -4.32
CA ILE A 696 2.88 38.12 -5.46
C ILE A 696 3.68 39.13 -6.29
N MET A 697 3.14 40.34 -6.49
CA MET A 697 3.82 41.39 -7.24
C MET A 697 5.05 41.97 -6.51
N GLU A 698 5.03 41.98 -5.18
CA GLU A 698 6.18 42.32 -4.33
C GLU A 698 7.27 41.25 -4.42
N HIS A 699 6.90 39.98 -4.34
CA HIS A 699 7.86 38.88 -4.53
C HIS A 699 8.52 38.92 -5.91
N LEU A 700 7.76 39.12 -6.99
CA LEU A 700 8.34 39.29 -8.32
C LEU A 700 9.32 40.48 -8.42
N PHE A 701 9.13 41.53 -7.63
CA PHE A 701 10.08 42.63 -7.53
C PHE A 701 11.32 42.25 -6.72
N GLU A 702 11.16 41.59 -5.56
CA GLU A 702 12.27 41.07 -4.76
C GLU A 702 13.16 40.11 -5.57
N MET A 703 12.55 39.38 -6.51
CA MET A 703 13.23 38.50 -7.46
C MET A 703 13.93 39.24 -8.61
N GLY A 704 13.85 40.57 -8.69
CA GLY A 704 14.44 41.38 -9.75
C GLY A 704 13.74 41.25 -11.11
N LEU A 705 12.63 40.52 -11.21
CA LEU A 705 11.92 40.26 -12.47
C LEU A 705 11.06 41.44 -12.93
N VAL A 706 10.76 42.37 -12.03
CA VAL A 706 9.83 43.48 -12.29
C VAL A 706 10.32 44.76 -11.62
N GLU A 707 10.02 45.90 -12.21
CA GLU A 707 10.41 47.24 -11.72
C GLU A 707 9.90 47.59 -10.32
N ASP A 708 10.68 48.44 -9.62
CA ASP A 708 10.45 48.82 -8.21
C ASP A 708 9.06 49.46 -7.99
N PRO A 709 8.30 48.98 -6.98
CA PRO A 709 7.01 49.52 -6.58
C PRO A 709 6.96 51.05 -6.39
N LYS A 710 8.09 51.69 -6.07
CA LYS A 710 8.17 53.11 -5.74
C LYS A 710 8.47 54.02 -6.94
N THR A 711 9.01 53.48 -8.02
CA THR A 711 9.43 54.23 -9.23
C THR A 711 8.56 53.94 -10.45
N GLY A 712 7.90 52.79 -10.52
CA GLY A 712 6.98 52.41 -11.60
C GLY A 712 5.52 52.88 -11.37
N GLY A 713 4.81 53.25 -12.44
CA GLY A 713 3.37 53.55 -12.39
C GLY A 713 2.49 52.34 -12.06
N LYS A 714 1.17 52.43 -12.31
CA LYS A 714 0.22 51.30 -12.09
C LYS A 714 0.58 50.02 -12.86
N THR A 715 1.41 50.15 -13.90
CA THR A 715 2.00 49.08 -14.70
C THR A 715 3.52 49.14 -14.56
N ARG A 716 4.14 47.99 -14.34
CA ARG A 716 5.56 47.81 -14.07
C ARG A 716 6.21 47.07 -15.23
N LYS A 717 7.39 47.52 -15.67
CA LYS A 717 8.14 46.83 -16.72
C LYS A 717 8.76 45.54 -16.18
N THR A 718 8.77 44.48 -16.98
CA THR A 718 9.44 43.23 -16.66
C THR A 718 10.88 43.23 -17.18
N TYR A 719 11.78 42.59 -16.43
CA TYR A 719 13.19 42.42 -16.77
C TYR A 719 13.44 40.93 -16.92
N VAL A 720 13.19 40.39 -18.11
CA VAL A 720 13.50 38.99 -18.41
C VAL A 720 14.22 38.95 -19.74
N ASP A 721 15.44 38.43 -19.74
CA ASP A 721 16.11 38.00 -20.97
C ASP A 721 15.59 36.60 -21.31
N GLU A 722 15.08 36.38 -22.51
CA GLU A 722 14.53 35.08 -22.97
C GLU A 722 15.55 33.92 -22.95
N ALA A 723 16.83 34.22 -22.65
CA ALA A 723 17.96 33.30 -22.73
C ALA A 723 18.59 32.91 -21.37
N GLU A 724 18.14 33.46 -20.23
CA GLU A 724 18.73 33.16 -18.90
C GLU A 724 17.99 32.05 -18.12
N GLU A 725 18.74 31.32 -17.29
CA GLU A 725 18.32 30.21 -16.42
C GLU A 725 17.10 30.54 -15.56
N ASP A 726 16.30 29.51 -15.22
CA ASP A 726 15.14 29.56 -14.31
C ASP A 726 15.39 30.56 -13.16
N PRO A 727 14.67 31.70 -13.09
CA PRO A 727 14.91 32.75 -12.09
C PRO A 727 14.84 32.23 -10.65
N LEU A 728 14.09 31.16 -10.42
CA LEU A 728 14.02 30.49 -9.11
C LEU A 728 15.33 29.76 -8.78
N LYS A 729 16.01 29.21 -9.78
CA LYS A 729 17.31 28.53 -9.62
C LYS A 729 18.38 29.51 -9.13
N ARG A 730 18.44 30.73 -9.68
CA ARG A 730 19.39 31.76 -9.24
C ARG A 730 19.23 32.12 -7.76
N ILE A 731 17.99 32.24 -7.28
CA ILE A 731 17.69 32.53 -5.86
C ILE A 731 18.03 31.35 -4.96
N ILE A 732 17.78 30.13 -5.43
CA ILE A 732 18.15 28.90 -4.73
C ILE A 732 19.67 28.83 -4.58
N ASP A 733 20.41 29.11 -5.65
CA ASP A 733 21.87 29.10 -5.67
C ASP A 733 22.45 30.22 -4.79
N GLU A 734 21.90 31.45 -4.84
CA GLU A 734 22.29 32.59 -3.97
C GLU A 734 21.98 32.35 -2.48
N ARG A 735 20.91 31.63 -2.14
CA ARG A 735 20.61 31.22 -0.74
C ARG A 735 21.51 30.07 -0.26
N HIS A 736 22.08 29.29 -1.18
CA HIS A 736 22.93 28.14 -0.86
C HIS A 736 24.44 28.41 -0.96
N GLU A 737 24.86 29.60 -1.40
CA GLU A 737 26.26 30.02 -1.20
C GLU A 737 26.57 30.12 0.30
N PRO A 738 27.59 29.41 0.81
CA PRO A 738 28.01 29.56 2.19
C PRO A 738 28.61 30.96 2.34
N GLY A 739 27.84 31.88 2.91
CA GLY A 739 28.32 33.19 3.28
C GLY A 739 29.54 33.07 4.21
N GLU A 740 30.65 33.66 3.78
CA GLU A 740 31.67 34.16 4.69
C GLU A 740 31.00 35.13 5.68
N SER A 741 30.69 34.65 6.88
CA SER A 741 30.48 35.46 8.08
C SER A 741 30.81 34.66 9.34
#